data_AF-A0A814JCH6-F1
#
_entry.id   AF-A0A814JCH6-F1
#
_cell.length_a   1.000
_cell.length_b   1.000
_cell.length_c   1.000
_cell.angle_alpha   90.00
_cell.angle_beta   90.00
_cell.angle_gamma   90.00
#
_symmetry.space_group_name_H-M   'P 1'
#
loop_
_entity.id
_entity.type
_entity.pdbx_description
1 polymer ?
#
loop_
_entity_poly.entity_id
_entity_poly.type
_entity_poly.pdbx_seq_one_letter_code
_entity_poly.pdbx_strand_id
1 'polypeptide(L)'
;MLNEFIKQKETKGLLLSNPSEMEKLKRNLMNDYANKFTQRCVQYSLRAQLITLYYSITKILENFPNTRDNHFVFGEPHEKRTLLNNRQLEMDDPTKKKSQITDETIDYIRPDARTFKKRPRKLLSDDGERVLNLWFIPHYTDLLLIYKKNCSNDQAVKALRHSVRILSAFNDILNFLYANACMNIAVNSSAATDSSTASIRKKLDFSSWENSGGLDTELNEIQLEMNQLIDPCDPEQVAELLELKRSSMFLQYDCAIRHAVKDIFLANNNLEAFRLINENMHFSLKFINDYSFDTDENVYLNVPEPFDCRDQQCSQLFPWRTFISKYGPFPLKYFQWYLIEPNISMCLAGLKDMEKNVANGEILGVTLLMEDLLNSVNLDETVFTEVGLSAISDQSSVKVPSSQSARNSISSQETQSIIKRNGNLILNYNKWRYFLLTWKRLELLKLDWARRKLFMEEINTAELFSRFSENYKKEVLVPVLKILARKHDSKDLYDNIVDFKQPVLLPQNVSELESKIKQILRLFEKIELSMIDETTQRAQKELKLVLSERARDENTLTTDLWKKPVMKEEFTLNKPHIADEFFKMFFNLARRDETGNEKFYKISQEDIKNCLIRLGNLIQEREKSNYEQYAMFYENLLRQQHQLLYNKEREVKSMQDKIENKKKEINVEVQCQMADICYDIIMEITALRSKLTEVTESKENLEKELRHKVKKEFIDLVTDLVNVNTSLKSQLDLFK
;
A
#
# COMPACT_ATOMS: atom_id res chain seq x y z
N MET A 1 1.10 -38.07 -29.68
CA MET A 1 -0.17 -37.95 -30.41
C MET A 1 -0.17 -38.72 -31.74
N LEU A 2 0.40 -38.24 -32.85
CA LEU A 2 0.29 -38.93 -34.16
C LEU A 2 0.81 -40.39 -34.12
N ASN A 3 2.00 -40.59 -33.56
CA ASN A 3 2.60 -41.93 -33.43
C ASN A 3 1.87 -42.83 -32.41
N GLU A 4 1.25 -42.25 -31.38
CA GLU A 4 0.39 -42.98 -30.41
C GLU A 4 -0.93 -43.39 -31.05
N PHE A 5 -1.54 -42.52 -31.87
CA PHE A 5 -2.75 -42.80 -32.62
C PHE A 5 -2.52 -43.94 -33.62
N ILE A 6 -1.40 -43.90 -34.36
CA ILE A 6 -1.03 -44.96 -35.32
C ILE A 6 -0.83 -46.29 -34.58
N LYS A 7 -0.08 -46.31 -33.48
CA LYS A 7 0.10 -47.53 -32.65
C LYS A 7 -1.21 -48.07 -32.07
N GLN A 8 -2.10 -47.20 -31.58
CA GLN A 8 -3.38 -47.63 -31.01
C GLN A 8 -4.35 -48.12 -32.09
N LYS A 9 -4.28 -47.56 -33.31
CA LYS A 9 -5.03 -48.02 -34.48
C LYS A 9 -4.55 -49.40 -34.95
N GLU A 10 -3.24 -49.65 -34.93
CA GLU A 10 -2.65 -50.94 -35.26
C GLU A 10 -2.96 -52.02 -34.21
N THR A 11 -2.98 -51.67 -32.92
CA THR A 11 -3.22 -52.63 -31.82
C THR A 11 -4.69 -52.93 -31.52
N LYS A 12 -5.62 -52.01 -31.80
CA LYS A 12 -7.06 -52.15 -31.51
C LYS A 12 -7.94 -52.16 -32.77
N GLY A 13 -7.37 -52.52 -33.92
CA GLY A 13 -7.97 -52.34 -35.25
C GLY A 13 -9.40 -52.88 -35.46
N LEU A 14 -9.81 -53.92 -34.72
CA LEU A 14 -11.16 -54.51 -34.79
C LEU A 14 -12.22 -53.78 -33.94
N LEU A 15 -11.86 -53.16 -32.80
CA LEU A 15 -12.79 -52.33 -32.01
C LEU A 15 -13.01 -50.95 -32.66
N LEU A 16 -11.98 -50.41 -33.31
CA LEU A 16 -11.98 -49.08 -33.93
C LEU A 16 -12.79 -48.97 -35.23
N SER A 17 -13.47 -50.04 -35.68
CA SER A 17 -14.41 -49.98 -36.81
C SER A 17 -15.69 -49.22 -36.48
N ASN A 18 -16.04 -49.08 -35.19
CA ASN A 18 -17.17 -48.27 -34.75
C ASN A 18 -16.78 -46.77 -34.73
N PRO A 19 -17.47 -45.90 -35.51
CA PRO A 19 -17.13 -44.48 -35.59
C PRO A 19 -17.18 -43.76 -34.23
N SER A 20 -18.08 -44.16 -33.33
CA SER A 20 -18.21 -43.55 -32.00
C SER A 20 -16.99 -43.82 -31.09
N GLU A 21 -16.41 -45.02 -31.17
CA GLU A 21 -15.22 -45.37 -30.38
C GLU A 21 -13.96 -44.71 -30.95
N MET A 22 -13.88 -44.55 -32.27
CA MET A 22 -12.80 -43.80 -32.91
C MET A 22 -12.84 -42.31 -32.52
N GLU A 23 -14.02 -41.70 -32.44
CA GLU A 23 -14.17 -40.33 -31.96
C GLU A 23 -13.77 -40.18 -30.49
N LYS A 24 -14.18 -41.10 -29.62
CA LYS A 24 -13.76 -41.11 -28.20
C LYS A 24 -12.25 -41.24 -28.06
N LEU A 25 -11.61 -42.12 -28.83
CA LEU A 25 -10.16 -42.30 -28.84
C LEU A 25 -9.43 -41.04 -29.31
N LYS A 26 -9.91 -40.39 -30.39
CA LYS A 26 -9.37 -39.10 -30.85
C LYS A 26 -9.52 -38.01 -29.79
N ARG A 27 -10.69 -37.88 -29.15
CA ARG A 27 -10.92 -36.92 -28.07
C ARG A 27 -10.00 -37.16 -26.88
N ASN A 28 -9.81 -38.41 -26.46
CA ASN A 28 -8.91 -38.75 -25.36
C ASN A 28 -7.46 -38.43 -25.71
N LEU A 29 -7.00 -38.75 -26.93
CA LEU A 29 -5.64 -38.40 -27.37
C LEU A 29 -5.43 -36.89 -27.51
N MET A 30 -6.46 -36.15 -27.92
CA MET A 30 -6.43 -34.68 -27.94
C MET A 30 -6.35 -34.11 -26.52
N ASN A 31 -7.14 -34.63 -25.58
CA ASN A 31 -7.10 -34.22 -24.17
C ASN A 31 -5.74 -34.54 -23.53
N ASP A 32 -5.20 -35.75 -23.75
CA ASP A 32 -3.89 -36.15 -23.25
C ASP A 32 -2.76 -35.30 -23.84
N TYR A 33 -2.84 -34.99 -25.13
CA TYR A 33 -1.89 -34.09 -25.78
C TYR A 33 -2.00 -32.67 -25.23
N ALA A 34 -3.21 -32.14 -25.09
CA ALA A 34 -3.45 -30.81 -24.53
C ALA A 34 -2.92 -30.73 -23.09
N ASN A 35 -3.20 -31.74 -22.25
CA ASN A 35 -2.69 -31.81 -20.88
C ASN A 35 -1.15 -31.87 -20.85
N LYS A 36 -0.52 -32.75 -21.64
CA LYS A 36 0.95 -32.85 -21.73
C LYS A 36 1.58 -31.55 -22.27
N PHE A 37 0.94 -30.90 -23.23
CA PHE A 37 1.38 -29.63 -23.79
C PHE A 37 1.31 -28.52 -22.74
N THR A 38 0.16 -28.38 -22.07
CA THR A 38 -0.05 -27.42 -20.98
C THR A 38 0.96 -27.64 -19.86
N GLN A 39 1.18 -28.88 -19.43
CA GLN A 39 2.20 -29.20 -18.41
C GLN A 39 3.60 -28.74 -18.83
N ARG A 40 4.00 -28.98 -20.09
CA ARG A 40 5.30 -28.51 -20.61
C ARG A 40 5.36 -26.98 -20.66
N CYS A 41 4.31 -26.31 -21.15
CA CYS A 41 4.22 -24.86 -21.15
C CYS A 41 4.36 -24.29 -19.73
N VAL A 42 3.70 -24.90 -18.75
CA VAL A 42 3.83 -24.53 -17.32
C VAL A 42 5.27 -24.72 -16.84
N GLN A 43 5.91 -25.85 -17.13
CA GLN A 43 7.31 -26.07 -16.74
C GLN A 43 8.27 -25.03 -17.37
N TYR A 44 8.10 -24.70 -18.65
CA TYR A 44 8.92 -23.68 -19.31
C TYR A 44 8.65 -22.28 -18.76
N SER A 45 7.38 -21.94 -18.50
CA SER A 45 7.00 -20.67 -17.87
C SER A 45 7.61 -20.53 -16.47
N LEU A 46 7.50 -21.57 -15.63
CA LEU A 46 8.09 -21.56 -14.28
C LEU A 46 9.62 -21.44 -14.34
N ARG A 47 10.30 -22.14 -15.25
CA ARG A 47 11.76 -22.00 -15.45
C ARG A 47 12.13 -20.59 -15.92
N ALA A 48 11.35 -19.99 -16.82
CA ALA A 48 11.58 -18.62 -17.26
C ALA A 48 11.44 -17.63 -16.08
N GLN A 49 10.41 -17.79 -15.26
CA GLN A 49 10.22 -16.98 -14.03
C GLN A 49 11.41 -17.11 -13.08
N LEU A 50 11.92 -18.34 -12.85
CA LEU A 50 13.11 -18.56 -12.02
C LEU A 50 14.34 -17.82 -12.57
N ILE A 51 14.59 -17.88 -13.88
CA ILE A 51 15.72 -17.17 -14.50
C ILE A 51 15.59 -15.66 -14.27
N THR A 52 14.39 -15.11 -14.47
CA THR A 52 14.11 -13.69 -14.24
C THR A 52 14.30 -13.28 -12.77
N LEU A 53 13.83 -14.10 -11.82
CA LEU A 53 14.00 -13.85 -10.38
C LEU A 53 15.47 -13.89 -9.97
N TYR A 54 16.23 -14.90 -10.40
CA TYR A 54 17.66 -14.96 -10.09
C TYR A 54 18.46 -13.83 -10.74
N TYR A 55 18.07 -13.39 -11.94
CA TYR A 55 18.66 -12.21 -12.58
C TYR A 55 18.40 -10.93 -11.75
N SER A 56 17.18 -10.76 -11.25
CA SER A 56 16.83 -9.66 -10.33
C SER A 56 17.70 -9.67 -9.07
N ILE A 57 17.81 -10.81 -8.40
CA ILE A 57 18.62 -10.96 -7.18
C ILE A 57 20.09 -10.62 -7.46
N THR A 58 20.67 -11.17 -8.53
CA THR A 58 22.06 -10.86 -8.93
C THR A 58 22.26 -9.36 -9.17
N LYS A 59 21.30 -8.70 -9.83
CA LYS A 59 21.36 -7.25 -10.08
C LYS A 59 21.34 -6.43 -8.79
N ILE A 60 20.57 -6.84 -7.78
CA ILE A 60 20.57 -6.18 -6.46
C ILE A 60 21.93 -6.41 -5.77
N LEU A 61 22.44 -7.64 -5.79
CA LEU A 61 23.72 -8.01 -5.18
C LEU A 61 24.94 -7.36 -5.85
N GLU A 62 24.85 -6.92 -7.11
CA GLU A 62 25.91 -6.11 -7.75
C GLU A 62 26.15 -4.77 -7.02
N ASN A 63 25.14 -4.25 -6.32
CA ASN A 63 25.27 -3.04 -5.49
C ASN A 63 25.86 -3.35 -4.10
N PHE A 64 25.90 -4.62 -3.68
CA PHE A 64 26.39 -5.08 -2.38
C PHE A 64 27.48 -6.15 -2.50
N PRO A 65 28.70 -5.79 -2.94
CA PRO A 65 29.76 -6.77 -3.21
C PRO A 65 30.19 -7.55 -1.97
N ASN A 66 30.21 -6.94 -0.79
CA ASN A 66 30.68 -7.61 0.43
C ASN A 66 29.66 -8.66 0.92
N THR A 67 28.38 -8.29 0.98
CA THR A 67 27.30 -9.24 1.32
C THR A 67 27.21 -10.37 0.30
N ARG A 68 27.34 -10.05 -0.99
CA ARG A 68 27.33 -11.04 -2.08
C ARG A 68 28.38 -12.12 -1.86
N ASP A 69 29.62 -11.73 -1.59
CA ASP A 69 30.75 -12.66 -1.51
C ASP A 69 30.76 -13.44 -0.17
N ASN A 70 30.18 -12.88 0.90
CA ASN A 70 30.11 -13.51 2.21
C ASN A 70 28.93 -14.49 2.36
N HIS A 71 27.74 -14.14 1.84
CA HIS A 71 26.51 -14.92 2.07
C HIS A 71 26.15 -15.87 0.91
N PHE A 72 26.42 -15.48 -0.34
CA PHE A 72 25.91 -16.19 -1.53
C PHE A 72 26.96 -17.08 -2.20
N VAL A 73 26.49 -18.17 -2.80
CA VAL A 73 27.32 -19.08 -3.60
C VAL A 73 26.80 -19.11 -5.03
N PHE A 74 27.66 -18.79 -6.00
CA PHE A 74 27.34 -18.81 -7.42
C PHE A 74 27.67 -20.17 -8.05
N GLY A 75 26.79 -20.64 -8.94
CA GLY A 75 26.99 -21.82 -9.79
C GLY A 75 27.72 -21.48 -11.09
N GLU A 76 28.43 -22.47 -11.62
CA GLU A 76 29.18 -22.35 -12.89
C GLU A 76 28.36 -22.85 -14.08
N PRO A 77 28.66 -22.42 -15.33
CA PRO A 77 27.97 -22.94 -16.50
C PRO A 77 28.21 -24.44 -16.67
N HIS A 78 27.12 -25.21 -16.79
CA HIS A 78 27.14 -26.65 -17.09
C HIS A 78 27.77 -27.52 -15.99
N GLU A 79 27.54 -27.17 -14.73
CA GLU A 79 28.09 -27.91 -13.59
C GLU A 79 27.59 -29.38 -13.59
N LYS A 80 28.53 -30.33 -13.63
CA LYS A 80 28.18 -31.77 -13.68
C LYS A 80 27.60 -32.21 -12.33
N ARG A 81 26.26 -32.36 -12.27
CA ARG A 81 25.45 -32.73 -11.09
C ARG A 81 25.93 -33.94 -10.27
N THR A 82 26.79 -34.80 -10.80
CA THR A 82 27.22 -36.07 -10.17
C THR A 82 28.62 -36.06 -9.55
N LEU A 83 29.44 -35.03 -9.76
CA LEU A 83 30.87 -35.12 -9.43
C LEU A 83 31.31 -34.43 -8.13
N LEU A 84 30.44 -33.68 -7.45
CA LEU A 84 30.81 -32.97 -6.22
C LEU A 84 30.37 -33.68 -4.92
N ASN A 85 29.32 -34.50 -4.94
CA ASN A 85 29.02 -35.36 -3.79
C ASN A 85 30.08 -36.44 -3.58
N ASN A 86 30.81 -36.83 -4.64
CA ASN A 86 31.78 -37.93 -4.59
C ASN A 86 33.24 -37.48 -4.57
N ARG A 87 33.61 -36.30 -5.11
CA ARG A 87 35.03 -35.86 -5.11
C ARG A 87 35.55 -35.35 -3.77
N GLN A 88 34.69 -35.05 -2.80
CA GLN A 88 35.13 -34.64 -1.47
C GLN A 88 35.21 -35.80 -0.46
N LEU A 89 34.74 -37.01 -0.82
CA LEU A 89 34.93 -38.22 -0.02
C LEU A 89 36.21 -38.98 -0.37
N GLU A 90 36.94 -38.60 -1.42
CA GLU A 90 38.16 -39.31 -1.85
C GLU A 90 39.46 -38.76 -1.22
N MET A 91 39.40 -37.66 -0.47
CA MET A 91 40.60 -37.06 0.15
C MET A 91 40.74 -37.34 1.66
N ASP A 92 39.70 -37.82 2.34
CA ASP A 92 39.76 -38.23 3.74
C ASP A 92 39.39 -39.71 3.87
N ASP A 93 40.42 -40.54 4.09
CA ASP A 93 40.43 -41.98 4.43
C ASP A 93 40.00 -43.03 3.35
N PRO A 94 40.96 -43.84 2.81
CA PRO A 94 40.70 -44.85 1.78
C PRO A 94 40.11 -46.19 2.27
N THR A 95 39.58 -46.30 3.50
CA THR A 95 39.25 -47.62 4.10
C THR A 95 37.77 -47.97 4.25
N LYS A 96 36.81 -47.07 3.93
CA LYS A 96 35.37 -47.42 4.01
C LYS A 96 34.79 -47.74 2.63
N LYS A 97 35.06 -48.95 2.14
CA LYS A 97 34.34 -49.53 0.99
C LYS A 97 32.98 -50.08 1.42
N LYS A 98 31.94 -49.64 0.71
CA LYS A 98 30.65 -50.33 0.48
C LYS A 98 29.89 -50.77 1.73
N SER A 99 29.08 -49.86 2.28
CA SER A 99 27.82 -50.22 2.93
C SER A 99 26.70 -49.36 2.34
N GLN A 100 25.52 -49.97 2.25
CA GLN A 100 24.32 -49.47 1.59
C GLN A 100 23.97 -48.04 1.98
N ILE A 101 23.65 -47.23 0.97
CA ILE A 101 23.04 -45.91 1.13
C ILE A 101 21.58 -46.15 1.50
N THR A 102 21.26 -46.04 2.79
CA THR A 102 19.90 -45.88 3.31
C THR A 102 19.85 -44.57 4.08
N ASP A 103 18.96 -43.66 3.66
CA ASP A 103 18.25 -42.52 4.30
C ASP A 103 18.76 -41.79 5.58
N GLU A 104 19.94 -42.09 6.12
CA GLU A 104 20.47 -41.52 7.38
C GLU A 104 21.64 -40.55 7.18
N THR A 105 21.67 -39.83 6.04
CA THR A 105 22.57 -38.66 5.86
C THR A 105 21.81 -37.36 6.14
N ILE A 106 21.20 -37.26 7.32
CA ILE A 106 20.42 -36.10 7.81
C ILE A 106 21.25 -35.32 8.85
N ASP A 107 22.51 -35.04 8.54
CA ASP A 107 23.45 -34.36 9.46
C ASP A 107 24.06 -33.09 8.83
N TYR A 108 23.37 -32.52 7.85
CA TYR A 108 23.84 -31.38 7.04
C TYR A 108 23.22 -30.03 7.41
N ILE A 109 22.35 -29.98 8.43
CA ILE A 109 21.57 -28.76 8.75
C ILE A 109 21.80 -28.26 10.19
N ARG A 110 22.52 -29.01 11.04
CA ARG A 110 23.07 -28.43 12.28
C ARG A 110 24.47 -27.86 11.99
N PRO A 111 24.68 -26.53 12.08
CA PRO A 111 26.03 -25.98 12.06
C PRO A 111 26.71 -26.41 13.35
N ASP A 112 27.46 -27.51 13.31
CA ASP A 112 28.35 -27.88 14.39
C ASP A 112 29.51 -26.88 14.39
N ALA A 113 29.62 -26.06 15.44
CA ALA A 113 30.57 -24.95 15.55
C ALA A 113 32.05 -25.38 15.46
N ARG A 114 32.31 -26.68 15.38
CA ARG A 114 33.63 -27.30 15.28
C ARG A 114 33.94 -27.92 13.91
N THR A 115 33.01 -27.91 12.95
CA THR A 115 33.26 -28.41 11.58
C THR A 115 32.81 -27.41 10.50
N PHE A 116 33.75 -26.91 9.69
CA PHE A 116 33.45 -26.08 8.52
C PHE A 116 32.89 -26.95 7.37
N LYS A 117 31.60 -27.29 7.41
CA LYS A 117 30.91 -27.94 6.28
C LYS A 117 30.55 -26.89 5.22
N LYS A 118 30.96 -27.10 3.96
CA LYS A 118 30.62 -26.20 2.83
C LYS A 118 29.12 -26.25 2.53
N ARG A 119 28.48 -25.09 2.32
CA ARG A 119 27.04 -24.97 2.01
C ARG A 119 26.69 -25.74 0.71
N PRO A 120 25.53 -26.43 0.63
CA PRO A 120 25.18 -27.21 -0.55
C PRO A 120 24.88 -26.32 -1.75
N ARG A 121 25.30 -26.74 -2.96
CA ARG A 121 25.13 -26.01 -4.22
C ARG A 121 23.79 -26.32 -4.93
N LYS A 122 22.68 -26.34 -4.18
CA LYS A 122 21.32 -26.55 -4.70
C LYS A 122 20.29 -25.85 -3.80
N LEU A 123 19.21 -25.34 -4.42
CA LEU A 123 18.08 -24.76 -3.68
C LEU A 123 17.23 -25.84 -2.99
N LEU A 124 16.73 -26.82 -3.76
CA LEU A 124 15.99 -27.98 -3.24
C LEU A 124 16.70 -29.30 -3.61
N SER A 125 16.30 -30.39 -2.96
CA SER A 125 16.67 -31.76 -3.28
C SER A 125 16.34 -32.12 -4.74
N ASP A 126 16.98 -33.15 -5.28
CA ASP A 126 16.74 -33.61 -6.66
C ASP A 126 15.29 -34.05 -6.90
N ASP A 127 14.56 -34.42 -5.84
CA ASP A 127 13.14 -34.76 -5.86
C ASP A 127 12.21 -33.57 -5.57
N GLY A 128 12.77 -32.42 -5.16
CA GLY A 128 12.04 -31.18 -4.88
C GLY A 128 11.28 -31.16 -3.55
N GLU A 129 11.46 -32.16 -2.69
CA GLU A 129 10.73 -32.32 -1.43
C GLU A 129 11.41 -31.68 -0.22
N ARG A 130 12.68 -31.29 -0.32
CA ARG A 130 13.44 -30.70 0.78
C ARG A 130 14.24 -29.47 0.35
N VAL A 131 14.21 -28.41 1.15
CA VAL A 131 15.04 -27.20 1.00
C VAL A 131 16.46 -27.51 1.50
N LEU A 132 17.47 -27.11 0.71
CA LEU A 132 18.87 -27.37 1.00
C LEU A 132 19.66 -26.07 1.26
N ASN A 133 19.54 -25.09 0.37
CA ASN A 133 20.26 -23.81 0.51
C ASN A 133 19.57 -22.67 -0.25
N LEU A 134 18.99 -21.72 0.48
CA LEU A 134 18.39 -20.51 -0.09
C LEU A 134 19.42 -19.59 -0.76
N TRP A 135 20.66 -19.60 -0.27
CA TRP A 135 21.73 -18.68 -0.68
C TRP A 135 22.48 -19.10 -1.95
N PHE A 136 22.04 -20.17 -2.61
CA PHE A 136 22.65 -20.65 -3.85
C PHE A 136 22.01 -20.01 -5.07
N ILE A 137 22.83 -19.37 -5.91
CA ILE A 137 22.41 -18.76 -7.18
C ILE A 137 22.95 -19.61 -8.34
N PRO A 138 22.10 -20.45 -8.99
CA PRO A 138 22.52 -21.27 -10.12
C PRO A 138 22.71 -20.44 -11.39
N HIS A 139 23.58 -20.92 -12.27
CA HIS A 139 23.70 -20.36 -13.62
C HIS A 139 22.44 -20.67 -14.45
N TYR A 140 22.06 -19.78 -15.38
CA TYR A 140 20.82 -19.90 -16.16
C TYR A 140 20.74 -21.18 -17.01
N THR A 141 21.90 -21.72 -17.43
CA THR A 141 21.97 -23.00 -18.17
C THR A 141 21.47 -24.16 -17.33
N ASP A 142 21.72 -24.12 -16.03
CA ASP A 142 21.36 -25.20 -15.11
C ASP A 142 19.88 -25.12 -14.76
N LEU A 143 19.35 -23.89 -14.61
CA LEU A 143 17.92 -23.56 -14.44
C LEU A 143 17.05 -24.16 -15.55
N LEU A 144 17.51 -24.11 -16.80
CA LEU A 144 16.80 -24.70 -17.95
C LEU A 144 16.64 -26.23 -17.85
N LEU A 145 17.49 -26.90 -17.08
CA LEU A 145 17.53 -28.36 -16.93
C LEU A 145 17.10 -28.86 -15.54
N ILE A 146 16.67 -27.98 -14.63
CA ILE A 146 16.24 -28.38 -13.27
C ILE A 146 15.01 -29.31 -13.35
N TYR A 147 15.03 -30.38 -12.55
CA TYR A 147 14.04 -31.47 -12.46
C TYR A 147 13.73 -32.22 -13.77
N LYS A 148 14.46 -31.98 -14.87
CA LYS A 148 14.20 -32.63 -16.17
C LYS A 148 14.57 -34.12 -16.22
N LYS A 149 15.56 -34.55 -15.43
CA LYS A 149 16.12 -35.92 -15.49
C LYS A 149 15.68 -36.84 -14.35
N ASN A 150 15.42 -36.29 -13.16
CA ASN A 150 15.28 -37.07 -11.93
C ASN A 150 13.84 -37.17 -11.43
N CYS A 151 12.90 -36.37 -11.95
CA CYS A 151 11.51 -36.32 -11.48
C CYS A 151 10.51 -36.70 -12.57
N SER A 152 9.35 -37.21 -12.15
CA SER A 152 8.17 -37.28 -13.02
C SER A 152 7.68 -35.87 -13.40
N ASN A 153 6.88 -35.75 -14.47
CA ASN A 153 6.41 -34.42 -14.94
C ASN A 153 5.61 -33.65 -13.88
N ASP A 154 4.82 -34.34 -13.05
CA ASP A 154 3.98 -33.72 -12.02
C ASP A 154 4.80 -33.30 -10.79
N GLN A 155 5.74 -34.16 -10.34
CA GLN A 155 6.69 -33.81 -9.29
C GLN A 155 7.59 -32.64 -9.71
N ALA A 156 8.03 -32.61 -10.97
CA ALA A 156 8.81 -31.50 -11.51
C ALA A 156 8.02 -30.18 -11.48
N VAL A 157 6.72 -30.20 -11.81
CA VAL A 157 5.87 -29.00 -11.71
C VAL A 157 5.71 -28.56 -10.26
N LYS A 158 5.50 -29.51 -9.33
CA LYS A 158 5.37 -29.21 -7.90
C LYS A 158 6.66 -28.59 -7.34
N ALA A 159 7.81 -29.20 -7.61
CA ALA A 159 9.12 -28.70 -7.21
C ALA A 159 9.44 -27.31 -7.79
N LEU A 160 9.12 -27.08 -9.07
CA LEU A 160 9.27 -25.77 -9.71
C LEU A 160 8.35 -24.73 -9.08
N ARG A 161 7.10 -25.08 -8.73
CA ARG A 161 6.17 -24.16 -8.05
C ARG A 161 6.69 -23.75 -6.68
N HIS A 162 7.13 -24.70 -5.85
CA HIS A 162 7.73 -24.37 -4.55
C HIS A 162 8.97 -23.49 -4.72
N SER A 163 9.85 -23.80 -5.70
CA SER A 163 11.03 -22.99 -6.00
C SER A 163 10.66 -21.55 -6.38
N VAL A 164 9.64 -21.37 -7.24
CA VAL A 164 9.17 -20.04 -7.63
C VAL A 164 8.57 -19.30 -6.45
N ARG A 165 7.73 -19.94 -5.61
CA ARG A 165 7.12 -19.30 -4.43
C ARG A 165 8.17 -18.77 -3.45
N ILE A 166 9.11 -19.63 -3.07
CA ILE A 166 10.22 -19.28 -2.15
C ILE A 166 11.03 -18.11 -2.73
N LEU A 167 11.47 -18.22 -3.99
CA LEU A 167 12.31 -17.19 -4.61
C LEU A 167 11.56 -15.90 -4.90
N SER A 168 10.27 -15.95 -5.23
CA SER A 168 9.48 -14.74 -5.42
C SER A 168 9.36 -13.96 -4.13
N ALA A 169 9.02 -14.63 -3.02
CA ALA A 169 8.91 -13.97 -1.72
C ALA A 169 10.27 -13.41 -1.26
N PHE A 170 11.33 -14.20 -1.43
CA PHE A 170 12.69 -13.75 -1.10
C PHE A 170 13.16 -12.57 -1.96
N ASN A 171 12.92 -12.61 -3.28
CA ASN A 171 13.26 -11.50 -4.18
C ASN A 171 12.49 -10.22 -3.83
N ASP A 172 11.21 -10.32 -3.46
CA ASP A 172 10.41 -9.17 -3.04
C ASP A 172 10.96 -8.56 -1.74
N ILE A 173 11.34 -9.38 -0.75
CA ILE A 173 11.99 -8.94 0.49
C ILE A 173 13.32 -8.23 0.18
N LEU A 174 14.16 -8.79 -0.70
CA LEU A 174 15.42 -8.14 -1.10
C LEU A 174 15.19 -6.80 -1.80
N ASN A 175 14.18 -6.70 -2.67
CA ASN A 175 13.83 -5.42 -3.31
C ASN A 175 13.34 -4.39 -2.29
N PHE A 176 12.59 -4.81 -1.27
CA PHE A 176 12.16 -3.95 -0.18
C PHE A 176 13.34 -3.44 0.66
N LEU A 177 14.24 -4.34 1.09
CA LEU A 177 15.44 -3.98 1.84
C LEU A 177 16.36 -3.06 1.05
N TYR A 178 16.54 -3.34 -0.24
CA TYR A 178 17.27 -2.46 -1.15
C TYR A 178 16.65 -1.06 -1.26
N ALA A 179 15.32 -0.97 -1.38
CA ALA A 179 14.62 0.31 -1.41
C ALA A 179 14.82 1.11 -0.10
N ASN A 180 14.71 0.45 1.06
CA ASN A 180 14.97 1.07 2.35
C ASN A 180 16.42 1.57 2.48
N ALA A 181 17.38 0.82 1.95
CA ALA A 181 18.78 1.24 1.89
C ALA A 181 18.98 2.50 1.05
N CYS A 182 18.40 2.52 -0.16
CA CYS A 182 18.46 3.67 -1.06
C CYS A 182 17.90 4.92 -0.39
N MET A 183 16.78 4.80 0.33
CA MET A 183 16.18 5.91 1.08
C MET A 183 17.09 6.41 2.21
N ASN A 184 17.70 5.51 2.99
CA ASN A 184 18.59 5.89 4.10
C ASN A 184 19.91 6.53 3.61
N ILE A 185 20.47 6.05 2.50
CA ILE A 185 21.73 6.58 1.94
C ILE A 185 21.53 7.95 1.29
N ALA A 186 20.41 8.16 0.61
CA ALA A 186 20.07 9.47 0.02
C ALA A 186 19.98 10.58 1.08
N VAL A 187 19.66 10.24 2.32
CA VAL A 187 19.58 11.18 3.47
C VAL A 187 20.97 11.51 4.03
N ASN A 188 21.90 10.55 4.04
CA ASN A 188 23.24 10.74 4.62
C ASN A 188 24.20 11.47 3.66
N SER A 189 23.99 11.33 2.34
CA SER A 189 24.91 11.89 1.34
C SER A 189 24.71 13.39 1.06
N SER A 190 23.61 14.01 1.51
CA SER A 190 23.33 15.45 1.34
C SER A 190 23.79 16.31 2.51
N ALA A 191 24.12 15.70 3.66
CA ALA A 191 24.74 16.41 4.79
C ALA A 191 26.19 16.82 4.49
N ALA A 192 26.81 16.26 3.44
CA ALA A 192 28.13 16.63 2.96
C ALA A 192 28.04 17.10 1.51
N THR A 193 28.30 18.40 1.31
CA THR A 193 28.60 19.12 0.06
C THR A 193 27.49 20.02 -0.51
N ASP A 194 27.87 21.29 -0.55
CA ASP A 194 27.19 22.44 -1.12
C ASP A 194 26.80 22.29 -2.60
N SER A 195 25.74 23.03 -2.95
CA SER A 195 25.47 23.70 -4.24
C SER A 195 26.03 23.05 -5.51
N SER A 196 25.23 22.20 -6.15
CA SER A 196 25.15 22.17 -7.63
C SER A 196 23.95 21.37 -8.11
N THR A 197 23.15 22.00 -8.98
CA THR A 197 21.98 21.47 -9.68
C THR A 197 22.35 20.52 -10.83
N ALA A 198 23.25 19.57 -10.56
CA ALA A 198 23.69 18.55 -11.52
C ALA A 198 23.70 17.15 -10.87
N SER A 199 22.52 16.55 -10.70
CA SER A 199 22.40 15.21 -10.11
C SER A 199 21.47 14.30 -10.92
N ILE A 200 21.88 13.98 -12.14
CA ILE A 200 21.42 12.76 -12.82
C ILE A 200 22.53 11.71 -12.66
N ARG A 201 22.28 10.75 -11.77
CA ARG A 201 23.06 9.51 -11.51
C ARG A 201 24.50 9.70 -11.01
N LYS A 202 24.68 10.18 -9.77
CA LYS A 202 25.80 9.64 -8.96
C LYS A 202 25.39 8.24 -8.52
N LYS A 203 26.25 7.24 -8.78
CA LYS A 203 26.09 5.87 -8.28
C LYS A 203 26.02 5.97 -6.74
N LEU A 204 24.92 5.53 -6.12
CA LEU A 204 24.79 5.52 -4.66
C LEU A 204 25.95 4.70 -4.07
N ASP A 205 26.64 5.24 -3.07
CA ASP A 205 27.70 4.54 -2.36
C ASP A 205 27.09 3.80 -1.16
N PHE A 206 26.99 2.47 -1.29
CA PHE A 206 26.39 1.58 -0.29
C PHE A 206 27.40 1.12 0.78
N SER A 207 28.68 1.53 0.69
CA SER A 207 29.73 1.09 1.61
C SER A 207 29.44 1.39 3.08
N SER A 208 28.79 2.52 3.37
CA SER A 208 28.40 2.90 4.74
C SER A 208 27.34 1.98 5.34
N TRP A 209 26.43 1.44 4.53
CA TRP A 209 25.36 0.53 4.96
C TRP A 209 25.82 -0.93 5.02
N GLU A 210 26.75 -1.33 4.13
CA GLU A 210 27.42 -2.63 4.25
C GLU A 210 28.28 -2.71 5.52
N ASN A 211 29.03 -1.64 5.84
CA ASN A 211 29.91 -1.62 7.01
C ASN A 211 29.17 -1.61 8.35
N SER A 212 27.91 -1.16 8.38
CA SER A 212 27.06 -1.22 9.58
C SER A 212 26.34 -2.57 9.74
N GLY A 213 26.61 -3.53 8.86
CA GLY A 213 26.00 -4.87 8.87
C GLY A 213 24.57 -4.91 8.36
N GLY A 214 24.04 -3.83 7.75
CA GLY A 214 22.60 -3.65 7.50
C GLY A 214 21.92 -4.79 6.73
N LEU A 215 22.41 -5.12 5.52
CA LEU A 215 21.84 -6.23 4.76
C LEU A 215 22.23 -7.60 5.38
N ASP A 216 23.46 -7.73 5.88
CA ASP A 216 23.97 -8.98 6.46
C ASP A 216 23.18 -9.41 7.71
N THR A 217 22.76 -8.48 8.56
CA THR A 217 21.94 -8.74 9.75
C THR A 217 20.56 -9.24 9.36
N GLU A 218 19.89 -8.58 8.41
CA GLU A 218 18.57 -8.99 7.90
C GLU A 218 18.62 -10.39 7.25
N LEU A 219 19.67 -10.68 6.47
CA LEU A 219 19.85 -12.01 5.87
C LEU A 219 20.12 -13.09 6.93
N ASN A 220 20.89 -12.76 7.97
CA ASN A 220 21.13 -13.66 9.09
C ASN A 220 19.85 -13.91 9.91
N GLU A 221 19.03 -12.88 10.11
CA GLU A 221 17.73 -13.00 10.78
C GLU A 221 16.78 -13.91 9.99
N ILE A 222 16.70 -13.76 8.66
CA ILE A 222 15.92 -14.69 7.81
C ILE A 222 16.42 -16.13 7.98
N GLN A 223 17.75 -16.35 8.01
CA GLN A 223 18.29 -17.68 8.23
C GLN A 223 17.96 -18.24 9.63
N LEU A 224 18.03 -17.39 10.66
CA LEU A 224 17.69 -17.77 12.05
C LEU A 224 16.22 -18.13 12.17
N GLU A 225 15.33 -17.35 11.54
CA GLU A 225 13.89 -17.60 11.48
C GLU A 225 13.57 -18.92 10.78
N MET A 226 14.22 -19.21 9.65
CA MET A 226 14.08 -20.49 8.95
C MET A 226 14.50 -21.67 9.83
N ASN A 227 15.58 -21.52 10.60
CA ASN A 227 16.08 -22.56 11.49
C ASN A 227 15.14 -22.83 12.70
N GLN A 228 14.25 -21.88 13.03
CA GLN A 228 13.29 -22.00 14.13
C GLN A 228 11.95 -22.66 13.71
N LEU A 229 11.79 -23.01 12.42
CA LEU A 229 10.62 -23.72 11.94
C LEU A 229 10.53 -25.15 12.50
N ILE A 230 9.31 -25.71 12.52
CA ILE A 230 9.04 -27.08 12.97
C ILE A 230 9.77 -28.07 12.06
N ASP A 231 9.73 -27.85 10.74
CA ASP A 231 10.61 -28.51 9.78
C ASP A 231 11.29 -27.47 8.86
N PRO A 232 12.59 -27.14 9.08
CA PRO A 232 13.33 -26.19 8.26
C PRO A 232 13.61 -26.73 6.85
N CYS A 233 13.38 -28.01 6.60
CA CYS A 233 13.59 -28.64 5.30
C CYS A 233 12.33 -28.64 4.44
N ASP A 234 11.14 -28.40 5.00
CA ASP A 234 9.89 -28.46 4.25
C ASP A 234 9.73 -27.22 3.35
N PRO A 235 9.67 -27.38 2.00
CA PRO A 235 9.54 -26.25 1.09
C PRO A 235 8.23 -25.47 1.26
N GLU A 236 7.17 -26.09 1.76
CA GLU A 236 5.89 -25.39 1.95
C GLU A 236 5.93 -24.46 3.18
N GLN A 237 6.44 -24.93 4.31
CA GLN A 237 6.62 -24.09 5.51
C GLN A 237 7.59 -22.93 5.29
N VAL A 238 8.71 -23.17 4.58
CA VAL A 238 9.66 -22.12 4.24
C VAL A 238 9.02 -21.09 3.29
N ALA A 239 8.23 -21.54 2.31
CA ALA A 239 7.51 -20.63 1.42
C ALA A 239 6.47 -19.79 2.20
N GLU A 240 5.69 -20.42 3.08
CA GLU A 240 4.69 -19.74 3.91
C GLU A 240 5.33 -18.68 4.82
N LEU A 241 6.43 -19.02 5.48
CA LEU A 241 7.17 -18.07 6.32
C LEU A 241 7.61 -16.83 5.54
N LEU A 242 8.26 -17.03 4.38
CA LEU A 242 8.75 -15.93 3.56
C LEU A 242 7.61 -15.10 2.95
N GLU A 243 6.52 -15.75 2.52
CA GLU A 243 5.32 -15.06 2.03
C GLU A 243 4.69 -14.20 3.13
N LEU A 244 4.59 -14.72 4.36
CA LEU A 244 4.11 -13.99 5.53
C LEU A 244 5.03 -12.83 5.92
N LYS A 245 6.36 -13.06 5.96
CA LYS A 245 7.34 -12.00 6.25
C LYS A 245 7.24 -10.87 5.24
N ARG A 246 7.22 -11.19 3.95
CA ARG A 246 7.02 -10.22 2.85
C ARG A 246 5.71 -9.45 3.03
N SER A 247 4.60 -10.15 3.22
CA SER A 247 3.28 -9.51 3.37
C SER A 247 3.20 -8.63 4.62
N SER A 248 3.88 -9.01 5.71
CA SER A 248 3.97 -8.18 6.93
C SER A 248 4.82 -6.93 6.71
N MET A 249 5.98 -7.02 6.03
CA MET A 249 6.81 -5.85 5.68
C MET A 249 6.04 -4.83 4.82
N PHE A 250 5.34 -5.31 3.79
CA PHE A 250 4.54 -4.43 2.92
C PHE A 250 3.37 -3.79 3.65
N LEU A 251 2.65 -4.57 4.46
CA LEU A 251 1.52 -4.06 5.24
C LEU A 251 1.98 -3.06 6.31
N GLN A 252 3.13 -3.31 6.93
CA GLN A 252 3.75 -2.39 7.89
C GLN A 252 4.06 -1.05 7.22
N TYR A 253 4.74 -1.09 6.06
CA TYR A 253 5.07 0.11 5.30
C TYR A 253 3.81 0.86 4.84
N ASP A 254 2.79 0.14 4.35
CA ASP A 254 1.49 0.72 3.98
C ASP A 254 0.83 1.46 5.15
N CYS A 255 0.76 0.81 6.32
CA CYS A 255 0.19 1.41 7.51
C CYS A 255 0.98 2.64 7.98
N ALA A 256 2.32 2.57 7.96
CA ALA A 256 3.17 3.67 8.35
C ALA A 256 2.96 4.89 7.44
N ILE A 257 3.02 4.73 6.12
CA ILE A 257 2.86 5.85 5.17
C ILE A 257 1.43 6.41 5.20
N ARG A 258 0.39 5.56 5.17
CA ARG A 258 -1.02 6.02 5.11
C ARG A 258 -1.48 6.74 6.36
N HIS A 259 -0.94 6.36 7.51
CA HIS A 259 -1.48 6.75 8.81
C HIS A 259 -0.43 7.49 9.64
N ALA A 260 0.62 6.81 10.12
CA ALA A 260 1.59 7.41 11.04
C ALA A 260 2.32 8.64 10.45
N VAL A 261 2.89 8.49 9.25
CA VAL A 261 3.64 9.55 8.56
C VAL A 261 2.72 10.71 8.17
N LYS A 262 1.49 10.40 7.73
CA LYS A 262 0.51 11.42 7.36
C LYS A 262 0.09 12.27 8.56
N ASP A 263 -0.18 11.61 9.68
CA ASP A 263 -0.66 12.25 10.91
C ASP A 263 0.44 13.10 11.56
N ILE A 264 1.71 12.66 11.55
CA ILE A 264 2.81 13.46 12.09
C ILE A 264 3.05 14.74 11.28
N PHE A 265 2.91 14.71 9.95
CA PHE A 265 3.07 15.92 9.14
C PHE A 265 1.92 16.90 9.33
N LEU A 266 0.69 16.42 9.50
CA LEU A 266 -0.44 17.26 9.88
C LEU A 266 -0.27 17.84 11.29
N ALA A 267 0.21 17.05 12.24
CA ALA A 267 0.47 17.49 13.62
C ALA A 267 1.57 18.56 13.69
N ASN A 268 2.63 18.41 12.88
CA ASN A 268 3.74 19.37 12.77
C ASN A 268 3.42 20.58 11.87
N ASN A 269 2.19 20.70 11.37
CA ASN A 269 1.74 21.76 10.44
C ASN A 269 2.59 21.86 9.15
N ASN A 270 3.18 20.75 8.70
CA ASN A 270 3.92 20.67 7.45
C ASN A 270 2.99 20.19 6.31
N LEU A 271 2.21 21.13 5.78
CA LEU A 271 1.19 20.85 4.75
C LEU A 271 1.80 20.44 3.40
N GLU A 272 3.00 20.93 3.06
CA GLU A 272 3.66 20.60 1.81
C GLU A 272 4.13 19.14 1.79
N ALA A 273 4.79 18.68 2.85
CA ALA A 273 5.16 17.27 3.01
C ALA A 273 3.93 16.35 3.02
N PHE A 274 2.85 16.77 3.70
CA PHE A 274 1.59 16.04 3.70
C PHE A 274 0.99 15.89 2.30
N ARG A 275 0.92 16.97 1.51
CA ARG A 275 0.40 16.93 0.13
C ARG A 275 1.22 16.01 -0.76
N LEU A 276 2.54 16.15 -0.72
CA LEU A 276 3.45 15.32 -1.49
C LEU A 276 3.27 13.84 -1.19
N ILE A 277 3.19 13.48 0.10
CA ILE A 277 2.96 12.08 0.50
C ILE A 277 1.57 11.62 0.07
N ASN A 278 0.53 12.42 0.25
CA ASN A 278 -0.83 12.02 -0.11
C ASN A 278 -0.97 11.76 -1.62
N GLU A 279 -0.36 12.60 -2.45
CA GLU A 279 -0.30 12.42 -3.91
C GLU A 279 0.53 11.20 -4.29
N ASN A 280 1.75 11.08 -3.77
CA ASN A 280 2.67 9.98 -4.08
C ASN A 280 2.11 8.61 -3.65
N MET A 281 1.49 8.58 -2.47
CA MET A 281 0.85 7.39 -1.88
C MET A 281 -0.26 6.84 -2.78
N HIS A 282 -1.05 7.72 -3.39
CA HIS A 282 -2.12 7.32 -4.28
C HIS A 282 -1.60 6.55 -5.50
N PHE A 283 -0.37 6.77 -5.95
CA PHE A 283 0.20 6.02 -7.07
C PHE A 283 1.07 4.85 -6.62
N SER A 284 1.86 5.04 -5.57
CA SER A 284 2.97 4.17 -5.22
C SER A 284 2.55 2.98 -4.34
N LEU A 285 1.76 3.22 -3.29
CA LEU A 285 1.28 2.13 -2.41
C LEU A 285 0.25 1.22 -3.10
N LYS A 286 -0.27 1.63 -4.27
CA LYS A 286 -1.14 0.77 -5.08
C LYS A 286 -0.41 -0.51 -5.49
N PHE A 287 0.85 -0.43 -5.91
CA PHE A 287 1.56 -1.60 -6.45
C PHE A 287 2.23 -2.49 -5.39
N ILE A 288 2.30 -2.04 -4.14
CA ILE A 288 2.94 -2.75 -3.03
C ILE A 288 1.93 -3.62 -2.27
N ASN A 289 0.64 -3.28 -2.30
CA ASN A 289 -0.41 -4.04 -1.63
C ASN A 289 -1.13 -5.04 -2.54
N ASP A 290 -1.65 -6.10 -1.93
CA ASP A 290 -2.44 -7.15 -2.57
C ASP A 290 -3.91 -6.79 -2.89
N TYR A 291 -4.30 -5.50 -2.95
CA TYR A 291 -5.69 -5.12 -3.25
C TYR A 291 -6.09 -5.43 -4.69
N SER A 292 -7.35 -5.79 -4.90
CA SER A 292 -7.94 -5.83 -6.26
C SER A 292 -7.99 -4.44 -6.87
N PHE A 293 -7.53 -4.30 -8.12
CA PHE A 293 -7.51 -3.02 -8.83
C PHE A 293 -8.57 -2.92 -9.92
N ASP A 294 -9.15 -1.72 -10.00
CA ASP A 294 -9.91 -1.23 -11.14
C ASP A 294 -8.90 -0.84 -12.22
N THR A 295 -8.68 -1.74 -13.17
CA THR A 295 -8.03 -1.37 -14.43
C THR A 295 -9.11 -0.88 -15.38
N ASP A 296 -8.77 -0.07 -16.39
CA ASP A 296 -9.74 0.37 -17.43
C ASP A 296 -10.51 -0.82 -18.04
N GLU A 297 -9.90 -2.00 -18.04
CA GLU A 297 -10.47 -3.27 -18.51
C GLU A 297 -11.33 -4.01 -17.46
N ASN A 298 -11.25 -3.65 -16.17
CA ASN A 298 -11.90 -4.33 -15.04
C ASN A 298 -12.89 -3.46 -14.25
N VAL A 299 -13.07 -2.17 -14.59
CA VAL A 299 -13.99 -1.23 -13.89
C VAL A 299 -15.40 -1.79 -13.70
N TYR A 300 -15.88 -2.59 -14.67
CA TYR A 300 -17.22 -3.18 -14.65
C TYR A 300 -17.26 -4.66 -14.19
N LEU A 301 -16.10 -5.27 -13.89
CA LEU A 301 -15.96 -6.69 -13.60
C LEU A 301 -15.34 -6.99 -12.22
N ASN A 302 -15.28 -5.99 -11.35
CA ASN A 302 -14.83 -6.16 -9.97
C ASN A 302 -15.68 -7.14 -9.17
N VAL A 303 -15.04 -7.69 -8.15
CA VAL A 303 -15.69 -8.45 -7.09
C VAL A 303 -16.67 -7.52 -6.35
N PRO A 304 -17.92 -7.94 -6.09
CA PRO A 304 -18.86 -7.14 -5.31
C PRO A 304 -18.39 -6.94 -3.86
N GLU A 305 -18.41 -5.70 -3.37
CA GLU A 305 -18.20 -5.42 -1.94
C GLU A 305 -19.27 -6.15 -1.10
N PRO A 306 -18.92 -6.77 0.05
CA PRO A 306 -17.66 -6.63 0.78
C PRO A 306 -16.60 -7.72 0.50
N PHE A 307 -16.78 -8.56 -0.52
CA PHE A 307 -15.86 -9.69 -0.76
C PHE A 307 -14.51 -9.21 -1.31
N ASP A 308 -13.41 -9.77 -0.79
CA ASP A 308 -12.08 -9.55 -1.37
C ASP A 308 -11.81 -10.61 -2.44
N CYS A 309 -11.15 -10.22 -3.53
CA CYS A 309 -10.67 -11.17 -4.53
C CYS A 309 -9.82 -12.28 -3.92
N ARG A 310 -9.04 -12.01 -2.86
CA ARG A 310 -8.20 -13.02 -2.21
C ARG A 310 -8.98 -14.05 -1.39
N ASP A 311 -10.24 -13.77 -1.06
CA ASP A 311 -11.06 -14.70 -0.29
C ASP A 311 -11.33 -16.01 -1.04
N GLN A 312 -11.28 -17.12 -0.31
CA GLN A 312 -11.59 -18.44 -0.84
C GLN A 312 -13.06 -18.52 -1.29
N GLN A 313 -13.96 -17.90 -0.51
CA GLN A 313 -15.39 -17.82 -0.84
C GLN A 313 -15.62 -17.02 -2.13
N CYS A 314 -14.92 -15.90 -2.31
CA CYS A 314 -15.01 -15.11 -3.53
C CYS A 314 -14.49 -15.89 -4.75
N SER A 315 -13.39 -16.62 -4.59
CA SER A 315 -12.81 -17.44 -5.68
C SER A 315 -13.78 -18.55 -6.13
N GLN A 316 -14.65 -19.04 -5.25
CA GLN A 316 -15.69 -20.03 -5.58
C GLN A 316 -16.92 -19.40 -6.22
N LEU A 317 -17.38 -18.25 -5.72
CA LEU A 317 -18.59 -17.58 -6.20
C LEU A 317 -18.38 -16.79 -7.50
N PHE A 318 -17.22 -16.13 -7.64
CA PHE A 318 -16.89 -15.26 -8.76
C PHE A 318 -15.52 -15.56 -9.39
N PRO A 319 -15.24 -16.81 -9.83
CA PRO A 319 -13.91 -17.25 -10.22
C PRO A 319 -13.24 -16.38 -11.29
N TRP A 320 -13.99 -15.93 -12.30
CA TRP A 320 -13.46 -15.08 -13.37
C TRP A 320 -13.18 -13.64 -12.91
N ARG A 321 -14.06 -13.06 -12.09
CA ARG A 321 -13.84 -11.71 -11.54
C ARG A 321 -12.66 -11.72 -10.58
N THR A 322 -12.59 -12.73 -9.73
CA THR A 322 -11.47 -12.98 -8.85
C THR A 322 -10.16 -13.21 -9.61
N PHE A 323 -10.19 -13.97 -10.71
CA PHE A 323 -9.02 -14.19 -11.54
C PHE A 323 -8.52 -12.88 -12.18
N ILE A 324 -9.42 -12.10 -12.79
CA ILE A 324 -9.06 -10.82 -13.42
C ILE A 324 -8.57 -9.82 -12.36
N SER A 325 -9.20 -9.75 -11.19
CA SER A 325 -8.73 -8.88 -10.09
C SER A 325 -7.38 -9.32 -9.52
N LYS A 326 -7.04 -10.63 -9.51
CA LYS A 326 -5.76 -11.14 -8.99
C LYS A 326 -4.61 -11.06 -10.00
N TYR A 327 -4.85 -11.42 -11.25
CA TYR A 327 -3.81 -11.64 -12.26
C TYR A 327 -3.87 -10.62 -13.40
N GLY A 328 -4.91 -9.78 -13.40
CA GLY A 328 -5.22 -8.90 -14.51
C GLY A 328 -5.93 -9.63 -15.66
N PRO A 329 -6.29 -8.89 -16.70
CA PRO A 329 -6.96 -9.40 -17.89
C PRO A 329 -6.07 -10.35 -18.72
N PHE A 330 -4.74 -10.33 -18.51
CA PHE A 330 -3.78 -11.15 -19.23
C PHE A 330 -3.17 -12.23 -18.31
N PRO A 331 -3.40 -13.54 -18.58
CA PRO A 331 -2.84 -14.65 -17.81
C PRO A 331 -1.32 -14.73 -17.75
N LEU A 332 -0.63 -13.97 -18.60
CA LEU A 332 0.84 -13.92 -18.73
C LEU A 332 1.45 -12.62 -18.19
N LYS A 333 0.67 -11.75 -17.55
CA LYS A 333 1.24 -10.54 -16.92
C LYS A 333 2.11 -10.98 -15.75
N TYR A 334 3.42 -10.80 -15.89
CA TYR A 334 4.36 -11.09 -14.81
C TYR A 334 4.12 -10.15 -13.64
N PHE A 335 4.28 -10.68 -12.42
CA PHE A 335 4.34 -9.85 -11.22
C PHE A 335 5.46 -8.82 -11.39
N GLN A 336 5.14 -7.54 -11.25
CA GLN A 336 6.04 -6.44 -11.58
C GLN A 336 7.00 -6.15 -10.41
N TRP A 337 7.78 -7.15 -9.99
CA TRP A 337 8.75 -7.05 -8.89
C TRP A 337 9.75 -5.89 -9.09
N TYR A 338 10.08 -5.57 -10.34
CA TYR A 338 10.95 -4.44 -10.70
C TYR A 338 10.36 -3.06 -10.37
N LEU A 339 9.06 -3.00 -10.04
CA LEU A 339 8.41 -1.77 -9.60
C LEU A 339 8.42 -1.60 -8.07
N ILE A 340 8.81 -2.61 -7.29
CA ILE A 340 8.79 -2.52 -5.82
C ILE A 340 9.70 -1.38 -5.35
N GLU A 341 10.96 -1.38 -5.77
CA GLU A 341 11.93 -0.33 -5.41
C GLU A 341 11.51 1.09 -5.82
N PRO A 342 11.15 1.36 -7.09
CA PRO A 342 10.75 2.71 -7.48
C PRO A 342 9.45 3.13 -6.79
N ASN A 343 8.50 2.23 -6.52
CA ASN A 343 7.27 2.62 -5.81
C ASN A 343 7.54 2.97 -4.34
N ILE A 344 8.34 2.18 -3.63
CA ILE A 344 8.72 2.53 -2.24
C ILE A 344 9.44 3.87 -2.22
N SER A 345 10.39 4.08 -3.14
CA SER A 345 11.14 5.34 -3.23
C SER A 345 10.25 6.52 -3.61
N MET A 346 9.26 6.32 -4.49
CA MET A 346 8.32 7.36 -4.91
C MET A 346 7.40 7.83 -3.77
N CYS A 347 7.06 6.97 -2.80
CA CYS A 347 6.27 7.39 -1.63
C CYS A 347 6.90 8.57 -0.87
N LEU A 348 8.24 8.59 -0.76
CA LEU A 348 9.00 9.63 -0.05
C LEU A 348 9.69 10.62 -0.99
N ALA A 349 9.38 10.57 -2.30
CA ALA A 349 9.97 11.48 -3.27
C ALA A 349 9.51 12.93 -3.04
N GLY A 350 10.44 13.88 -3.20
CA GLY A 350 10.16 15.31 -3.01
C GLY A 350 10.26 15.80 -1.56
N LEU A 351 10.37 14.91 -0.57
CA LEU A 351 10.60 15.30 0.83
C LEU A 351 12.03 15.80 1.06
N LYS A 352 12.19 16.75 1.97
CA LYS A 352 13.49 17.20 2.48
C LYS A 352 14.10 16.11 3.37
N ASP A 353 15.42 16.15 3.58
CA ASP A 353 16.10 15.07 4.32
C ASP A 353 15.69 15.01 5.80
N MET A 354 15.38 16.16 6.41
CA MET A 354 14.77 16.19 7.75
C MET A 354 13.38 15.55 7.78
N GLU A 355 12.57 15.72 6.74
CA GLU A 355 11.23 15.14 6.64
C GLU A 355 11.32 13.63 6.38
N LYS A 356 12.29 13.16 5.60
CA LYS A 356 12.58 11.74 5.42
C LYS A 356 12.99 11.08 6.73
N ASN A 357 13.79 11.75 7.56
CA ASN A 357 14.15 11.25 8.90
C ASN A 357 12.93 11.09 9.80
N VAL A 358 11.99 12.04 9.77
CA VAL A 358 10.73 11.92 10.50
C VAL A 358 9.92 10.73 9.98
N ALA A 359 9.80 10.58 8.66
CA ALA A 359 9.08 9.46 8.07
C ALA A 359 9.70 8.10 8.42
N ASN A 360 11.03 7.99 8.37
CA ASN A 360 11.75 6.78 8.78
C ASN A 360 11.59 6.48 10.28
N GLY A 361 11.55 7.52 11.12
CA GLY A 361 11.27 7.41 12.56
C GLY A 361 9.88 6.84 12.84
N GLU A 362 8.86 7.28 12.09
CA GLU A 362 7.50 6.73 12.22
C GLU A 362 7.41 5.29 11.70
N ILE A 363 8.10 4.94 10.60
CA ILE A 363 8.16 3.56 10.10
C ILE A 363 8.77 2.63 11.16
N LEU A 364 9.88 3.06 11.78
CA LEU A 364 10.51 2.33 12.89
C LEU A 364 9.59 2.26 14.11
N GLY A 365 8.86 3.35 14.41
CA GLY A 365 7.85 3.38 15.47
C GLY A 365 6.82 2.27 15.30
N VAL A 366 6.33 2.04 14.07
CA VAL A 366 5.43 0.90 13.79
C VAL A 366 6.10 -0.45 14.04
N THR A 367 7.39 -0.62 13.70
CA THR A 367 8.15 -1.85 14.01
C THR A 367 8.16 -2.12 15.51
N LEU A 368 8.48 -1.10 16.31
CA LEU A 368 8.57 -1.22 17.76
C LEU A 368 7.21 -1.58 18.39
N LEU A 369 6.11 -1.00 17.89
CA LEU A 369 4.77 -1.38 18.33
C LEU A 369 4.46 -2.85 18.01
N MET A 370 4.92 -3.37 16.86
CA MET A 370 4.76 -4.78 16.51
C MET A 370 5.56 -5.70 17.43
N GLU A 371 6.77 -5.30 17.83
CA GLU A 371 7.60 -6.04 18.79
C GLU A 371 6.98 -6.03 20.20
N ASP A 372 6.47 -4.87 20.64
CA ASP A 372 5.80 -4.72 21.94
C ASP A 372 4.57 -5.63 22.06
N LEU A 373 3.83 -5.85 20.97
CA LEU A 373 2.71 -6.80 20.97
C LEU A 373 3.14 -8.24 21.26
N LEU A 374 4.30 -8.67 20.76
CA LEU A 374 4.83 -10.01 21.04
C LEU A 374 5.29 -10.14 22.50
N ASN A 375 5.78 -9.04 23.08
CA ASN A 375 6.23 -8.98 24.47
C ASN A 375 5.06 -8.84 25.47
N SER A 376 3.87 -8.45 24.99
CA SER A 376 2.68 -8.30 25.86
C SER A 376 2.15 -9.66 26.33
N VAL A 377 2.26 -9.91 27.63
CA VAL A 377 2.01 -11.22 28.29
C VAL A 377 0.53 -11.65 28.29
N ASN A 378 -0.40 -10.75 27.96
CA ASN A 378 -1.86 -10.95 28.16
C ASN A 378 -2.68 -11.00 26.85
N LEU A 379 -2.09 -11.42 25.73
CA LEU A 379 -2.91 -11.79 24.57
C LEU A 379 -3.53 -13.16 24.81
N ASP A 380 -4.57 -13.21 25.66
CA ASP A 380 -5.42 -14.40 25.75
C ASP A 380 -5.89 -14.75 24.34
N GLU A 381 -5.77 -16.03 23.96
CA GLU A 381 -6.28 -16.58 22.70
C GLU A 381 -7.77 -16.22 22.46
N THR A 382 -8.48 -15.78 23.50
CA THR A 382 -9.86 -15.31 23.50
C THR A 382 -10.09 -14.06 22.64
N VAL A 383 -9.15 -13.10 22.60
CA VAL A 383 -9.29 -11.84 21.83
C VAL A 383 -9.28 -12.11 20.32
N PHE A 384 -8.57 -13.16 19.88
CA PHE A 384 -8.56 -13.60 18.49
C PHE A 384 -9.82 -14.41 18.13
N THR A 385 -10.43 -15.12 19.10
CA THR A 385 -11.67 -15.85 18.88
C THR A 385 -12.93 -14.98 18.85
N GLU A 386 -12.98 -13.86 19.59
CA GLU A 386 -14.18 -12.99 19.66
C GLU A 386 -14.50 -12.24 18.35
N VAL A 387 -13.55 -12.14 17.40
CA VAL A 387 -13.71 -11.37 16.14
C VAL A 387 -13.54 -12.25 14.89
N GLY A 388 -13.63 -13.58 15.03
CA GLY A 388 -13.80 -14.49 13.88
C GLY A 388 -12.51 -15.10 13.29
N LEU A 389 -11.58 -15.57 14.12
CA LEU A 389 -10.57 -16.56 13.72
C LEU A 389 -10.96 -17.96 14.23
N SER A 390 -12.07 -18.51 13.74
CA SER A 390 -12.43 -19.92 13.98
C SER A 390 -11.62 -20.91 13.15
N ALA A 391 -10.71 -20.44 12.28
CA ALA A 391 -9.98 -21.29 11.33
C ALA A 391 -8.57 -21.72 11.80
N ILE A 392 -8.06 -21.19 12.92
CA ILE A 392 -6.68 -21.46 13.38
C ILE A 392 -6.62 -22.61 14.41
N SER A 393 -7.72 -22.96 15.08
CA SER A 393 -7.75 -24.04 16.08
C SER A 393 -7.77 -25.46 15.50
N ASP A 394 -8.12 -25.63 14.24
CA ASP A 394 -8.45 -26.96 13.70
C ASP A 394 -7.23 -27.79 13.27
N GLN A 395 -6.01 -27.24 13.34
CA GLN A 395 -4.78 -27.99 13.01
C GLN A 395 -4.02 -28.57 14.21
N SER A 396 -4.49 -28.37 15.45
CA SER A 396 -3.80 -28.84 16.65
C SER A 396 -4.61 -29.79 17.54
N SER A 397 -5.46 -30.64 16.97
CA SER A 397 -6.14 -31.72 17.73
C SER A 397 -5.54 -33.10 17.49
N VAL A 398 -4.22 -33.26 17.75
CA VAL A 398 -3.67 -34.59 17.99
C VAL A 398 -3.99 -34.97 19.44
N LYS A 399 -5.01 -35.82 19.62
CA LYS A 399 -5.34 -36.46 20.89
C LYS A 399 -4.17 -37.36 21.32
N VAL A 400 -3.42 -36.95 22.33
CA VAL A 400 -2.51 -37.84 23.07
C VAL A 400 -3.26 -38.35 24.31
N PRO A 401 -3.33 -39.67 24.56
CA PRO A 401 -4.07 -40.21 25.70
C PRO A 401 -3.36 -39.90 27.02
N SER A 402 -4.16 -39.59 28.02
CA SER A 402 -3.77 -39.44 29.42
C SER A 402 -3.20 -40.73 30.01
N SER A 403 -1.99 -40.66 30.58
CA SER A 403 -1.58 -41.58 31.63
C SER A 403 -0.67 -40.87 32.63
N GLN A 404 -1.11 -40.91 33.87
CA GLN A 404 -0.47 -40.39 35.08
C GLN A 404 0.82 -41.16 35.38
N SER A 405 1.91 -40.46 35.63
CA SER A 405 2.91 -40.85 36.64
C SER A 405 3.92 -39.73 36.82
N ALA A 406 3.78 -39.02 37.94
CA ALA A 406 4.81 -38.13 38.46
C ALA A 406 5.96 -38.97 39.04
N ARG A 407 7.22 -38.66 38.68
CA ARG A 407 8.36 -38.52 39.60
C ARG A 407 9.66 -38.14 38.87
N ASN A 408 10.20 -37.02 39.33
CA ASN A 408 11.62 -36.69 39.53
C ASN A 408 12.60 -36.71 38.33
N SER A 409 12.95 -35.51 37.86
CA SER A 409 14.35 -35.13 37.63
C SER A 409 14.46 -33.61 37.48
N ILE A 410 14.88 -32.94 38.55
CA ILE A 410 15.30 -31.53 38.57
C ILE A 410 16.72 -31.48 38.00
N SER A 411 16.87 -31.09 36.73
CA SER A 411 18.10 -30.51 36.16
C SER A 411 17.93 -30.25 34.66
N SER A 412 17.23 -29.16 34.28
CA SER A 412 17.29 -28.48 32.97
C SER A 412 16.14 -27.46 32.81
N GLN A 413 15.97 -26.55 33.79
CA GLN A 413 14.88 -25.55 33.75
C GLN A 413 15.24 -24.25 33.02
N GLU A 414 16.50 -24.00 32.67
CA GLU A 414 16.90 -22.74 32.03
C GLU A 414 16.84 -22.78 30.49
N THR A 415 17.07 -23.93 29.85
CA THR A 415 16.98 -24.07 28.39
C THR A 415 15.56 -24.34 27.88
N GLN A 416 14.66 -24.82 28.73
CA GLN A 416 13.25 -25.04 28.37
C GLN A 416 12.37 -23.78 28.50
N SER A 417 12.85 -22.72 29.15
CA SER A 417 12.12 -21.45 29.28
C SER A 417 12.27 -20.55 28.05
N ILE A 418 13.36 -20.69 27.30
CA ILE A 418 13.62 -19.92 26.07
C ILE A 418 12.82 -20.50 24.89
N ILE A 419 12.68 -21.82 24.82
CA ILE A 419 11.92 -22.50 23.75
C ILE A 419 10.39 -22.27 23.89
N LYS A 420 9.90 -22.00 25.10
CA LYS A 420 8.48 -21.63 25.34
C LYS A 420 8.15 -20.15 25.09
N ARG A 421 9.15 -19.28 24.89
CA ARG A 421 8.94 -17.85 24.58
C ARG A 421 8.60 -17.58 23.11
N ASN A 422 9.03 -18.47 22.20
CA ASN A 422 8.68 -18.38 20.79
C ASN A 422 7.50 -19.32 20.52
N GLY A 423 6.28 -18.82 20.61
CA GLY A 423 5.17 -19.45 19.89
C GLY A 423 5.52 -19.61 18.41
N ASN A 424 4.88 -20.54 17.70
CA ASN A 424 5.11 -20.79 16.27
C ASN A 424 5.37 -19.46 15.52
N LEU A 425 6.52 -19.29 14.88
CA LEU A 425 6.90 -18.03 14.22
C LEU A 425 5.82 -17.55 13.23
N ILE A 426 5.20 -18.50 12.54
CA ILE A 426 4.04 -18.31 11.67
C ILE A 426 2.86 -17.66 12.43
N LEU A 427 2.60 -18.07 13.67
CA LEU A 427 1.58 -17.45 14.52
C LEU A 427 1.94 -16.00 14.87
N ASN A 428 3.22 -15.69 15.13
CA ASN A 428 3.66 -14.32 15.42
C ASN A 428 3.45 -13.40 14.22
N TYR A 429 3.85 -13.83 13.02
CA TYR A 429 3.59 -13.10 11.78
C TYR A 429 2.08 -12.92 11.51
N ASN A 430 1.26 -13.92 11.83
CA ASN A 430 -0.20 -13.80 11.73
C ASN A 430 -0.78 -12.81 12.76
N LYS A 431 -0.25 -12.76 13.99
CA LYS A 431 -0.62 -11.77 15.00
C LYS A 431 -0.28 -10.35 14.53
N TRP A 432 0.92 -10.15 13.99
CA TRP A 432 1.35 -8.89 13.37
C TRP A 432 0.43 -8.44 12.24
N ARG A 433 0.15 -9.36 11.30
CA ARG A 433 -0.79 -9.10 10.20
C ARG A 433 -2.17 -8.71 10.73
N TYR A 434 -2.68 -9.42 11.73
CA TYR A 434 -3.98 -9.12 12.34
C TYR A 434 -4.00 -7.73 12.99
N PHE A 435 -2.95 -7.35 13.72
CA PHE A 435 -2.82 -6.02 14.31
C PHE A 435 -2.82 -4.91 13.26
N LEU A 436 -2.01 -5.04 12.21
CA LEU A 436 -1.91 -4.03 11.15
C LEU A 436 -3.22 -3.91 10.37
N LEU A 437 -3.90 -5.03 10.07
CA LEU A 437 -5.23 -5.01 9.45
C LEU A 437 -6.28 -4.35 10.35
N THR A 438 -6.23 -4.63 11.65
CA THR A 438 -7.10 -4.00 12.66
C THR A 438 -6.85 -2.50 12.72
N TRP A 439 -5.59 -2.07 12.69
CA TRP A 439 -5.23 -0.65 12.62
C TRP A 439 -5.78 -0.01 11.35
N LYS A 440 -5.57 -0.62 10.19
CA LYS A 440 -6.12 -0.10 8.93
C LYS A 440 -7.64 0.07 8.96
N ARG A 441 -8.36 -0.93 9.50
CA ARG A 441 -9.82 -0.87 9.69
C ARG A 441 -10.22 0.28 10.62
N LEU A 442 -9.50 0.47 11.72
CA LEU A 442 -9.74 1.56 12.65
C LEU A 442 -9.62 2.93 11.96
N GLU A 443 -8.59 3.14 11.15
CA GLU A 443 -8.38 4.44 10.47
C GLU A 443 -9.43 4.72 9.40
N LEU A 444 -9.90 3.69 8.67
CA LEU A 444 -11.04 3.84 7.75
C LEU A 444 -12.31 4.25 8.49
N LEU A 445 -12.61 3.60 9.62
CA LEU A 445 -13.77 3.93 10.44
C LEU A 445 -13.67 5.34 11.06
N LYS A 446 -12.47 5.77 11.44
CA LYS A 446 -12.23 7.14 11.91
C LYS A 446 -12.61 8.18 10.83
N LEU A 447 -12.21 7.95 9.58
CA LEU A 447 -12.55 8.83 8.45
C LEU A 447 -14.06 8.85 8.19
N ASP A 448 -14.72 7.70 8.17
CA ASP A 448 -16.17 7.64 7.96
C ASP A 448 -16.96 8.28 9.10
N TRP A 449 -16.51 8.08 10.34
CA TRP A 449 -17.07 8.78 11.50
C TRP A 449 -16.88 10.31 11.39
N ALA A 450 -15.70 10.77 10.96
CA ALA A 450 -15.43 12.19 10.74
C ALA A 450 -16.32 12.78 9.64
N ARG A 451 -16.54 12.06 8.54
CA ARG A 451 -17.43 12.46 7.44
C ARG A 451 -18.85 12.70 7.91
N ARG A 452 -19.39 11.77 8.70
CA ARG A 452 -20.79 11.85 9.16
C ARG A 452 -20.98 12.89 10.25
N LYS A 453 -20.03 13.00 11.18
CA LYS A 453 -20.19 13.86 12.36
C LYS A 453 -19.72 15.29 12.16
N LEU A 454 -18.58 15.46 11.48
CA LEU A 454 -17.94 16.77 11.28
C LEU A 454 -18.24 17.34 9.89
N PHE A 455 -18.98 16.61 9.05
CA PHE A 455 -19.26 16.96 7.65
C PHE A 455 -17.97 17.24 6.86
N MET A 456 -16.88 16.54 7.19
CA MET A 456 -15.59 16.71 6.52
C MET A 456 -15.36 15.58 5.52
N GLU A 457 -15.22 15.91 4.23
CA GLU A 457 -14.93 14.91 3.19
C GLU A 457 -13.50 14.37 3.31
N GLU A 458 -12.53 15.25 3.62
CA GLU A 458 -11.11 14.93 3.78
C GLU A 458 -10.43 15.77 4.88
N ILE A 459 -9.42 15.19 5.55
CA ILE A 459 -8.63 15.87 6.59
C ILE A 459 -7.33 16.38 5.96
N ASN A 460 -7.37 17.61 5.43
CA ASN A 460 -6.27 18.18 4.63
C ASN A 460 -5.57 19.38 5.28
N THR A 461 -6.08 19.88 6.42
CA THR A 461 -5.56 21.06 7.11
C THR A 461 -5.26 20.73 8.57
N ALA A 462 -4.21 21.33 9.13
CA ALA A 462 -3.83 21.12 10.54
C ALA A 462 -4.94 21.51 11.53
N GLU A 463 -5.72 22.56 11.26
CA GLU A 463 -6.86 22.96 12.09
C GLU A 463 -7.97 21.90 12.09
N LEU A 464 -8.26 21.33 10.93
CA LEU A 464 -9.26 20.27 10.77
C LEU A 464 -8.80 18.99 11.46
N PHE A 465 -7.51 18.66 11.35
CA PHE A 465 -6.90 17.52 12.05
C PHE A 465 -6.93 17.70 13.57
N SER A 466 -6.60 18.90 14.07
CA SER A 466 -6.67 19.22 15.49
C SER A 466 -8.10 19.08 16.03
N ARG A 467 -9.09 19.67 15.34
CA ARG A 467 -10.52 19.55 15.69
C ARG A 467 -11.01 18.11 15.65
N PHE A 468 -10.56 17.33 14.66
CA PHE A 468 -10.85 15.91 14.56
C PHE A 468 -10.25 15.14 15.74
N SER A 469 -8.97 15.35 16.04
CA SER A 469 -8.24 14.67 17.12
C SER A 469 -8.85 14.96 18.49
N GLU A 470 -9.21 16.22 18.78
CA GLU A 470 -9.89 16.62 20.01
C GLU A 470 -11.25 15.92 20.18
N ASN A 471 -12.08 15.91 19.12
CA ASN A 471 -13.39 15.26 19.16
C ASN A 471 -13.29 13.74 19.24
N TYR A 472 -12.35 13.14 18.52
CA TYR A 472 -12.09 11.71 18.56
C TYR A 472 -11.63 11.28 19.96
N LYS A 473 -10.71 12.04 20.56
CA LYS A 473 -10.23 11.78 21.92
C LYS A 473 -11.37 11.86 22.93
N LYS A 474 -12.21 12.89 22.85
CA LYS A 474 -13.31 13.13 23.78
C LYS A 474 -14.39 12.03 23.72
N GLU A 475 -14.77 11.58 22.52
CA GLU A 475 -15.96 10.74 22.35
C GLU A 475 -15.68 9.24 22.18
N VAL A 476 -14.49 8.90 21.71
CA VAL A 476 -14.11 7.51 21.40
C VAL A 476 -12.97 7.07 22.30
N LEU A 477 -11.81 7.73 22.23
CA LEU A 477 -10.60 7.25 22.90
C LEU A 477 -10.72 7.27 24.43
N VAL A 478 -11.07 8.41 25.03
CA VAL A 478 -11.15 8.54 26.50
C VAL A 478 -12.21 7.62 27.11
N PRO A 479 -13.44 7.50 26.55
CA PRO A 479 -14.41 6.51 27.02
C PRO A 479 -13.90 5.07 26.95
N VAL A 480 -13.20 4.69 25.86
CA VAL A 480 -12.61 3.35 25.72
C VAL A 480 -11.51 3.11 26.75
N LEU A 481 -10.61 4.08 26.93
CA LEU A 481 -9.54 4.00 27.92
C LEU A 481 -10.09 3.93 29.34
N LYS A 482 -11.18 4.63 29.65
CA LYS A 482 -11.89 4.49 30.95
C LYS A 482 -12.43 3.08 31.16
N ILE A 483 -12.97 2.44 30.12
CA ILE A 483 -13.45 1.05 30.19
C ILE A 483 -12.29 0.08 30.43
N LEU A 484 -11.16 0.27 29.74
CA LEU A 484 -9.98 -0.58 29.89
C LEU A 484 -9.30 -0.36 31.25
N ALA A 485 -9.17 0.89 31.69
CA ALA A 485 -8.64 1.25 33.01
C ALA A 485 -9.46 0.66 34.16
N ARG A 486 -10.79 0.54 34.00
CA ARG A 486 -11.67 -0.13 34.97
C ARG A 486 -11.43 -1.64 35.05
N LYS A 487 -11.01 -2.27 33.96
CA LYS A 487 -10.69 -3.71 33.94
C LYS A 487 -9.35 -4.03 34.58
N HIS A 488 -8.39 -3.11 34.54
CA HIS A 488 -7.02 -3.29 35.05
C HIS A 488 -6.73 -2.46 36.32
N ASP A 489 -7.75 -2.13 37.10
CA ASP A 489 -7.65 -1.42 38.40
C ASP A 489 -6.82 -0.12 38.39
N SER A 490 -6.79 0.61 37.26
CA SER A 490 -6.05 1.87 37.08
C SER A 490 -7.00 3.05 36.82
N LYS A 491 -8.04 3.20 37.65
CA LYS A 491 -9.15 4.16 37.44
C LYS A 491 -8.73 5.63 37.50
N ASP A 492 -7.72 5.96 38.31
CA ASP A 492 -7.46 7.35 38.73
C ASP A 492 -6.81 8.24 37.64
N LEU A 493 -6.24 7.67 36.59
CA LEU A 493 -5.49 8.42 35.56
C LEU A 493 -6.39 9.12 34.51
N TYR A 494 -7.59 8.61 34.25
CA TYR A 494 -8.41 9.03 33.09
C TYR A 494 -9.60 9.92 33.44
N ASP A 495 -9.93 10.07 34.73
CA ASP A 495 -11.06 10.89 35.17
C ASP A 495 -10.73 12.40 35.19
N ASN A 496 -9.45 12.78 35.17
CA ASN A 496 -8.97 14.17 35.24
C ASN A 496 -8.44 14.75 33.90
N ILE A 497 -8.70 14.10 32.75
CA ILE A 497 -8.24 14.63 31.45
C ILE A 497 -9.08 15.84 31.06
N VAL A 498 -8.52 17.04 31.27
CA VAL A 498 -9.14 18.34 30.91
C VAL A 498 -8.58 18.87 29.58
N ASP A 499 -7.32 18.57 29.25
CA ASP A 499 -6.67 19.01 28.02
C ASP A 499 -6.58 17.88 26.99
N PHE A 500 -7.44 17.95 25.96
CA PHE A 500 -7.48 16.98 24.87
C PHE A 500 -6.39 17.21 23.81
N LYS A 501 -5.55 18.25 23.94
CA LYS A 501 -4.43 18.51 23.02
C LYS A 501 -3.24 17.60 23.29
N GLN A 502 -3.04 17.18 24.54
CA GLN A 502 -1.91 16.31 24.92
C GLN A 502 -2.11 14.84 24.47
N PRO A 503 -1.02 14.09 24.23
CA PRO A 503 -1.10 12.65 23.95
C PRO A 503 -1.63 11.92 25.19
N VAL A 504 -2.64 11.07 25.00
CA VAL A 504 -3.22 10.27 26.09
C VAL A 504 -2.44 8.96 26.18
N LEU A 505 -1.79 8.73 27.31
CA LEU A 505 -1.02 7.51 27.56
C LEU A 505 -1.95 6.31 27.76
N LEU A 506 -1.51 5.13 27.31
CA LEU A 506 -2.20 3.86 27.55
C LEU A 506 -2.02 3.42 29.02
N PRO A 507 -3.02 2.74 29.63
CA PRO A 507 -2.89 2.23 30.98
C PRO A 507 -1.81 1.15 31.03
N GLN A 508 -1.08 1.07 32.15
CA GLN A 508 -0.09 0.03 32.37
C GLN A 508 -0.77 -1.34 32.28
N ASN A 509 -0.24 -2.25 31.44
CA ASN A 509 -0.74 -3.61 31.15
C ASN A 509 -1.84 -3.77 30.08
N VAL A 510 -2.27 -2.71 29.40
CA VAL A 510 -3.20 -2.81 28.26
C VAL A 510 -2.43 -2.92 26.94
N SER A 511 -2.70 -3.96 26.15
CA SER A 511 -2.11 -4.07 24.81
C SER A 511 -2.74 -3.03 23.86
N GLU A 512 -1.94 -2.46 22.97
CA GLU A 512 -2.44 -1.52 21.96
C GLU A 512 -3.49 -2.17 21.05
N LEU A 513 -3.39 -3.48 20.81
CA LEU A 513 -4.36 -4.25 20.06
C LEU A 513 -5.75 -4.25 20.72
N GLU A 514 -5.84 -4.51 22.03
CA GLU A 514 -7.12 -4.49 22.75
C GLU A 514 -7.75 -3.09 22.70
N SER A 515 -6.92 -2.04 22.86
CA SER A 515 -7.37 -0.66 22.74
C SER A 515 -7.95 -0.36 21.35
N LYS A 516 -7.26 -0.76 20.27
CA LYS A 516 -7.75 -0.56 18.90
C LYS A 516 -9.05 -1.31 18.62
N ILE A 517 -9.19 -2.56 19.08
CA ILE A 517 -10.43 -3.34 18.92
C ILE A 517 -11.60 -2.67 19.64
N LYS A 518 -11.40 -2.22 20.89
CA LYS A 518 -12.47 -1.53 21.63
C LYS A 518 -12.82 -0.16 21.03
N GLN A 519 -11.85 0.55 20.44
CA GLN A 519 -12.10 1.77 19.65
C GLN A 519 -12.97 1.46 18.42
N ILE A 520 -12.69 0.38 17.69
CA ILE A 520 -13.49 -0.06 16.53
C ILE A 520 -14.94 -0.34 16.95
N LEU A 521 -15.14 -1.14 18.01
CA LEU A 521 -16.49 -1.46 18.48
C LEU A 521 -17.27 -0.19 18.86
N ARG A 522 -16.61 0.75 19.53
CA ARG A 522 -17.23 2.02 19.91
C ARG A 522 -17.56 2.89 18.69
N LEU A 523 -16.72 2.90 17.66
CA LEU A 523 -16.99 3.59 16.41
C LEU A 523 -18.18 2.97 15.68
N PHE A 524 -18.28 1.63 15.64
CA PHE A 524 -19.43 0.95 15.05
C PHE A 524 -20.73 1.38 15.73
N GLU A 525 -20.81 1.34 17.06
CA GLU A 525 -21.99 1.83 17.79
C GLU A 525 -22.36 3.27 17.39
N LYS A 526 -21.37 4.16 17.29
CA LYS A 526 -21.60 5.57 16.93
C LYS A 526 -22.06 5.74 15.48
N ILE A 527 -21.46 5.01 14.55
CA ILE A 527 -21.79 5.05 13.13
C ILE A 527 -23.18 4.45 12.90
N GLU A 528 -23.51 3.36 13.57
CA GLU A 528 -24.85 2.73 13.54
C GLU A 528 -25.93 3.69 14.05
N LEU A 529 -25.70 4.33 15.20
CA LEU A 529 -26.63 5.33 15.72
C LEU A 529 -26.86 6.48 14.72
N SER A 530 -25.79 6.97 14.07
CA SER A 530 -25.91 7.99 13.02
C SER A 530 -26.72 7.50 11.81
N MET A 531 -26.54 6.24 11.38
CA MET A 531 -27.35 5.66 10.28
C MET A 531 -28.81 5.53 10.66
N ILE A 532 -29.09 5.11 11.90
CA ILE A 532 -30.46 5.03 12.41
C ILE A 532 -31.09 6.42 12.44
N ASP A 533 -30.37 7.44 12.91
CA ASP A 533 -30.86 8.82 12.91
C ASP A 533 -31.11 9.35 11.48
N GLU A 534 -30.20 9.09 10.53
CA GLU A 534 -30.38 9.49 9.13
C GLU A 534 -31.58 8.78 8.46
N THR A 535 -31.73 7.47 8.70
CA THR A 535 -32.83 6.68 8.13
C THR A 535 -34.17 7.05 8.75
N THR A 536 -34.23 7.30 10.06
CA THR A 536 -35.44 7.78 10.74
C THR A 536 -35.82 9.19 10.28
N GLN A 537 -34.85 10.10 10.11
CA GLN A 537 -35.12 11.43 9.54
C GLN A 537 -35.61 11.34 8.10
N ARG A 538 -35.03 10.47 7.26
CA ARG A 538 -35.50 10.25 5.90
C ARG A 538 -36.92 9.69 5.90
N ALA A 539 -37.20 8.67 6.71
CA ALA A 539 -38.55 8.11 6.85
C ALA A 539 -39.57 9.15 7.33
N GLN A 540 -39.20 10.03 8.27
CA GLN A 540 -40.06 11.13 8.72
C GLN A 540 -40.31 12.17 7.63
N LYS A 541 -39.32 12.48 6.78
CA LYS A 541 -39.50 13.39 5.63
C LYS A 541 -40.45 12.79 4.60
N GLU A 542 -40.25 11.52 4.23
CA GLU A 542 -41.15 10.81 3.31
C GLU A 542 -42.56 10.71 3.88
N LEU A 543 -42.71 10.40 5.17
CA LEU A 543 -44.01 10.36 5.82
C LEU A 543 -44.72 11.72 5.79
N LYS A 544 -43.98 12.82 6.03
CA LYS A 544 -44.54 14.18 5.91
C LYS A 544 -44.98 14.48 4.48
N LEU A 545 -44.20 14.08 3.47
CA LEU A 545 -44.57 14.23 2.05
C LEU A 545 -45.84 13.43 1.70
N VAL A 546 -45.94 12.17 2.17
CA VAL A 546 -47.16 11.36 1.96
C VAL A 546 -48.37 11.99 2.63
N LEU A 547 -48.23 12.51 3.85
CA LEU A 547 -49.33 13.18 4.55
C LEU A 547 -49.73 14.49 3.86
N SER A 548 -48.78 15.28 3.36
CA SER A 548 -49.09 16.50 2.59
C SER A 548 -49.78 16.18 1.27
N GLU A 549 -49.32 15.15 0.53
CA GLU A 549 -49.97 14.73 -0.71
C GLU A 549 -51.37 14.19 -0.45
N ARG A 550 -51.56 13.41 0.62
CA ARG A 550 -52.89 12.90 1.01
C ARG A 550 -53.86 14.02 1.37
N ALA A 551 -53.36 15.13 1.90
CA ALA A 551 -54.15 16.29 2.28
C ALA A 551 -54.39 17.27 1.12
N ARG A 552 -53.81 17.05 -0.07
CA ARG A 552 -54.13 17.85 -1.26
C ARG A 552 -55.52 17.46 -1.77
N ASP A 553 -56.44 18.42 -1.74
CA ASP A 553 -57.77 18.31 -2.35
C ASP A 553 -57.78 18.66 -3.86
N GLU A 554 -56.60 18.88 -4.46
CA GLU A 554 -56.46 19.25 -5.87
C GLU A 554 -56.70 18.06 -6.81
N ASN A 555 -57.32 18.31 -7.97
CA ASN A 555 -57.50 17.33 -9.05
C ASN A 555 -56.19 17.04 -9.81
N THR A 556 -55.05 17.05 -9.14
CA THR A 556 -53.71 16.85 -9.71
C THR A 556 -53.14 15.49 -9.30
N LEU A 557 -52.17 15.00 -10.07
CA LEU A 557 -51.51 13.72 -9.84
C LEU A 557 -50.39 13.91 -8.80
N THR A 558 -50.24 12.96 -7.88
CA THR A 558 -49.26 13.01 -6.78
C THR A 558 -47.84 12.72 -7.29
N THR A 559 -47.25 13.66 -8.03
CA THR A 559 -45.93 13.54 -8.67
C THR A 559 -44.78 13.80 -7.71
N ASP A 560 -45.01 14.55 -6.63
CA ASP A 560 -43.98 14.94 -5.66
C ASP A 560 -43.40 13.76 -4.86
N LEU A 561 -44.18 12.67 -4.67
CA LEU A 561 -43.69 11.42 -4.04
C LEU A 561 -42.70 10.65 -4.91
N TRP A 562 -42.77 10.85 -6.23
CA TRP A 562 -41.92 10.16 -7.21
C TRP A 562 -40.78 11.05 -7.71
N LYS A 563 -40.75 12.30 -7.25
CA LYS A 563 -39.74 13.28 -7.59
C LYS A 563 -38.43 12.94 -6.90
N LYS A 564 -37.34 12.86 -7.67
CA LYS A 564 -36.00 12.75 -7.08
C LYS A 564 -35.68 14.05 -6.34
N PRO A 565 -35.06 14.00 -5.13
CA PRO A 565 -34.76 15.18 -4.33
C PRO A 565 -33.81 16.19 -5.01
N VAL A 566 -33.13 15.76 -6.08
CA VAL A 566 -32.25 16.61 -6.90
C VAL A 566 -33.04 17.52 -7.85
N MET A 567 -34.25 17.12 -8.25
CA MET A 567 -35.11 17.96 -9.09
C MET A 567 -35.79 18.99 -8.20
N LYS A 568 -35.60 20.28 -8.50
CA LYS A 568 -36.24 21.37 -7.76
C LYS A 568 -37.60 21.74 -8.37
N GLU A 569 -37.79 21.51 -9.66
CA GLU A 569 -38.98 21.93 -10.39
C GLU A 569 -40.20 21.06 -10.04
N GLU A 570 -41.33 21.71 -9.79
CA GLU A 570 -42.61 21.06 -9.52
C GLU A 570 -43.32 20.80 -10.86
N PHE A 571 -43.73 19.56 -11.08
CA PHE A 571 -44.44 19.14 -12.28
C PHE A 571 -45.79 18.60 -11.88
N THR A 572 -46.86 19.34 -12.17
CA THR A 572 -48.22 18.96 -11.84
C THR A 572 -48.96 18.54 -13.10
N LEU A 573 -49.54 17.34 -13.07
CA LEU A 573 -50.44 16.84 -14.10
C LEU A 573 -51.84 16.79 -13.55
N ASN A 574 -52.84 17.11 -14.37
CA ASN A 574 -54.23 16.94 -13.96
C ASN A 574 -54.58 15.44 -13.94
N LYS A 575 -55.32 15.02 -12.92
CA LYS A 575 -55.89 13.67 -12.81
C LYS A 575 -56.90 13.46 -13.94
N PRO A 576 -56.75 12.41 -14.77
CA PRO A 576 -57.68 12.19 -15.88
C PRO A 576 -59.03 11.69 -15.36
N HIS A 577 -60.06 12.52 -15.46
CA HIS A 577 -61.45 12.16 -15.16
C HIS A 577 -62.20 11.57 -16.37
N ILE A 578 -61.47 11.15 -17.40
CA ILE A 578 -62.03 10.69 -18.69
C ILE A 578 -62.99 9.52 -18.49
N ALA A 579 -62.64 8.57 -17.60
CA ALA A 579 -63.52 7.45 -17.28
C ALA A 579 -64.79 7.92 -16.56
N ASP A 580 -64.67 8.80 -15.58
CA ASP A 580 -65.80 9.30 -14.78
C ASP A 580 -66.74 10.18 -15.62
N GLU A 581 -66.20 11.01 -16.51
CA GLU A 581 -66.98 11.78 -17.48
C GLU A 581 -67.65 10.88 -18.51
N PHE A 582 -66.94 9.87 -19.03
CA PHE A 582 -67.53 8.87 -19.93
C PHE A 582 -68.66 8.11 -19.26
N PHE A 583 -68.49 7.65 -18.02
CA PHE A 583 -69.55 6.99 -17.26
C PHE A 583 -70.73 7.94 -17.03
N LYS A 584 -70.51 9.18 -16.59
CA LYS A 584 -71.59 10.17 -16.44
C LYS A 584 -72.35 10.38 -17.75
N MET A 585 -71.65 10.50 -18.87
CA MET A 585 -72.28 10.66 -20.19
C MET A 585 -73.05 9.42 -20.62
N PHE A 586 -72.48 8.23 -20.43
CA PHE A 586 -73.10 6.96 -20.77
C PHE A 586 -74.36 6.70 -19.93
N PHE A 587 -74.31 7.01 -18.63
CA PHE A 587 -75.48 6.92 -17.74
C PHE A 587 -76.57 7.95 -18.09
N ASN A 588 -76.20 9.16 -18.51
CA ASN A 588 -77.17 10.19 -18.91
C ASN A 588 -77.89 9.85 -20.23
N LEU A 589 -77.28 9.05 -21.11
CA LEU A 589 -77.83 8.66 -22.41
C LEU A 589 -78.57 7.32 -22.38
N ALA A 590 -78.43 6.54 -21.31
CA ALA A 590 -79.14 5.29 -21.12
C ALA A 590 -80.62 5.55 -20.79
N ARG A 591 -81.52 5.40 -21.79
CA ARG A 591 -82.97 5.51 -21.57
C ARG A 591 -83.52 4.22 -20.95
N ARG A 592 -84.40 4.37 -19.96
CA ARG A 592 -85.22 3.23 -19.45
C ARG A 592 -86.23 2.87 -20.53
N ASP A 593 -86.43 1.58 -20.76
CA ASP A 593 -87.42 1.09 -21.71
C ASP A 593 -88.82 1.63 -21.36
N GLU A 594 -89.56 2.18 -22.34
CA GLU A 594 -90.93 2.71 -22.16
C GLU A 594 -91.95 1.60 -21.79
N THR A 595 -91.50 0.36 -21.62
CA THR A 595 -92.28 -0.80 -21.18
C THR A 595 -91.78 -1.33 -19.84
N GLY A 596 -91.78 -0.50 -18.80
CA GLY A 596 -91.93 -0.91 -17.38
C GLY A 596 -91.02 -2.01 -16.80
N ASN A 597 -89.98 -2.47 -17.49
CA ASN A 597 -89.06 -3.49 -17.02
C ASN A 597 -87.79 -2.83 -16.51
N GLU A 598 -87.69 -2.68 -15.20
CA GLU A 598 -86.60 -2.02 -14.46
C GLU A 598 -85.19 -2.67 -14.62
N LYS A 599 -85.03 -3.63 -15.53
CA LYS A 599 -83.81 -4.44 -15.67
C LYS A 599 -82.99 -4.17 -16.94
N PHE A 600 -83.54 -3.49 -17.94
CA PHE A 600 -82.85 -3.29 -19.22
C PHE A 600 -82.87 -1.82 -19.63
N TYR A 601 -81.67 -1.26 -19.87
CA TYR A 601 -81.48 0.05 -20.47
C TYR A 601 -81.35 -0.14 -21.98
N LYS A 602 -82.13 0.61 -22.78
CA LYS A 602 -81.92 0.67 -24.22
C LYS A 602 -81.01 1.84 -24.54
N ILE A 603 -79.91 1.53 -25.21
CA ILE A 603 -78.95 2.51 -25.72
C ILE A 603 -78.96 2.39 -27.23
N SER A 604 -79.25 3.48 -27.93
CA SER A 604 -79.18 3.48 -29.40
C SER A 604 -77.73 3.34 -29.86
N GLN A 605 -77.53 2.71 -31.01
CA GLN A 605 -76.21 2.64 -31.65
C GLN A 605 -75.67 4.05 -31.99
N GLU A 606 -76.56 5.01 -32.25
CA GLU A 606 -76.19 6.42 -32.46
C GLU A 606 -75.70 7.10 -31.17
N ASP A 607 -76.32 6.79 -30.03
CA ASP A 607 -75.92 7.34 -28.72
C ASP A 607 -74.54 6.83 -28.32
N ILE A 608 -74.24 5.54 -28.54
CA ILE A 608 -72.91 4.96 -28.33
C ILE A 608 -71.88 5.63 -29.25
N LYS A 609 -72.23 5.84 -30.53
CA LYS A 609 -71.34 6.51 -31.48
C LYS A 609 -71.04 7.94 -31.03
N ASN A 610 -72.03 8.67 -30.52
CA ASN A 610 -71.85 10.02 -29.99
C ASN A 610 -70.98 10.03 -28.71
N CYS A 611 -71.17 9.06 -27.80
CA CYS A 611 -70.29 8.87 -26.64
C CYS A 611 -68.84 8.59 -27.05
N LEU A 612 -68.61 7.73 -28.04
CA LEU A 612 -67.27 7.39 -28.52
C LEU A 612 -66.59 8.57 -29.23
N ILE A 613 -67.34 9.35 -30.02
CA ILE A 613 -66.81 10.58 -30.65
C ILE A 613 -66.41 11.59 -29.57
N ARG A 614 -67.25 11.78 -28.54
CA ARG A 614 -66.92 12.69 -27.44
C ARG A 614 -65.74 12.19 -26.60
N LEU A 615 -65.65 10.89 -26.34
CA LEU A 615 -64.50 10.27 -25.69
C LEU A 615 -63.22 10.51 -26.50
N GLY A 616 -63.28 10.35 -27.83
CA GLY A 616 -62.17 10.66 -28.73
C GLY A 616 -61.72 12.12 -28.61
N ASN A 617 -62.66 13.07 -28.56
CA ASN A 617 -62.36 14.49 -28.36
C ASN A 617 -61.73 14.78 -26.98
N LEU A 618 -62.25 14.17 -25.91
CA LEU A 618 -61.70 14.32 -24.55
C LEU A 618 -60.28 13.74 -24.44
N ILE A 619 -60.02 12.60 -25.09
CA ILE A 619 -58.68 12.01 -25.17
C ILE A 619 -57.75 12.97 -25.93
N GLN A 620 -58.18 13.51 -27.06
CA GLN A 620 -57.37 14.41 -27.88
C GLN A 620 -57.06 15.73 -27.14
N GLU A 621 -58.02 16.33 -26.44
CA GLU A 621 -57.82 17.51 -25.60
C GLU A 621 -56.83 17.22 -24.45
N ARG A 622 -56.96 16.05 -23.82
CA ARG A 622 -56.05 15.62 -22.75
C ARG A 622 -54.62 15.39 -23.26
N GLU A 623 -54.43 14.70 -24.37
CA GLU A 623 -53.09 14.49 -24.95
C GLU A 623 -52.45 15.81 -25.39
N LYS A 624 -53.24 16.73 -25.97
CA LYS A 624 -52.76 18.08 -26.29
C LYS A 624 -52.33 18.85 -25.03
N SER A 625 -53.16 18.85 -23.99
CA SER A 625 -52.84 19.54 -22.73
C SER A 625 -51.62 18.94 -22.04
N ASN A 626 -51.50 17.60 -22.00
CA ASN A 626 -50.30 16.95 -21.47
C ASN A 626 -49.05 17.33 -22.26
N TYR A 627 -49.12 17.30 -23.60
CA TYR A 627 -48.00 17.67 -24.45
C TYR A 627 -47.55 19.12 -24.18
N GLU A 628 -48.50 20.06 -24.06
CA GLU A 628 -48.20 21.45 -23.71
C GLU A 628 -47.56 21.58 -22.32
N GLN A 629 -48.05 20.85 -21.31
CA GLN A 629 -47.49 20.85 -19.96
C GLN A 629 -46.06 20.27 -19.93
N TYR A 630 -45.82 19.15 -20.62
CA TYR A 630 -44.48 18.58 -20.75
C TYR A 630 -43.54 19.51 -21.52
N ALA A 631 -44.00 20.12 -22.61
CA ALA A 631 -43.20 21.07 -23.39
C ALA A 631 -42.79 22.28 -22.55
N MET A 632 -43.72 22.88 -21.81
CA MET A 632 -43.43 23.99 -20.88
C MET A 632 -42.47 23.57 -19.78
N PHE A 633 -42.63 22.37 -19.21
CA PHE A 633 -41.71 21.84 -18.20
C PHE A 633 -40.28 21.69 -18.74
N TYR A 634 -40.11 21.07 -19.91
CA TYR A 634 -38.79 20.92 -20.51
C TYR A 634 -38.16 22.25 -20.92
N GLU A 635 -38.95 23.21 -21.39
CA GLU A 635 -38.47 24.55 -21.72
C GLU A 635 -37.99 25.30 -20.46
N ASN A 636 -38.74 25.21 -19.35
CA ASN A 636 -38.35 25.78 -18.07
C ASN A 636 -37.07 25.14 -17.52
N LEU A 637 -36.96 23.81 -17.58
CA LEU A 637 -35.76 23.08 -17.18
C LEU A 637 -34.54 23.53 -17.98
N LEU A 638 -34.68 23.61 -19.30
CA LEU A 638 -33.61 24.08 -20.19
C LEU A 638 -33.19 25.52 -19.85
N ARG A 639 -34.17 26.40 -19.61
CA ARG A 639 -33.90 27.79 -19.24
C ARG A 639 -33.17 27.89 -17.89
N GLN A 640 -33.55 27.08 -16.90
CA GLN A 640 -32.88 27.05 -15.60
C GLN A 640 -31.44 26.51 -15.72
N GLN A 641 -31.25 25.41 -16.45
CA GLN A 641 -29.91 24.86 -16.67
C GLN A 641 -29.01 25.83 -17.43
N HIS A 642 -29.57 26.54 -18.41
CA HIS A 642 -28.85 27.60 -19.12
C HIS A 642 -28.45 28.75 -18.18
N GLN A 643 -29.33 29.18 -17.28
CA GLN A 643 -29.00 30.19 -16.26
C GLN A 643 -27.92 29.72 -15.28
N LEU A 644 -27.98 28.46 -14.83
CA LEU A 644 -26.96 27.88 -13.96
C LEU A 644 -25.61 27.79 -14.65
N LEU A 645 -25.59 27.37 -15.91
CA LEU A 645 -24.37 27.32 -16.73
C LEU A 645 -23.77 28.73 -16.87
N TYR A 646 -24.59 29.72 -17.23
CA TYR A 646 -24.14 31.10 -17.36
C TYR A 646 -23.57 31.66 -16.05
N ASN A 647 -24.20 31.36 -14.91
CA ASN A 647 -23.69 31.75 -13.60
C ASN A 647 -22.34 31.08 -13.28
N LYS A 648 -22.18 29.80 -13.63
CA LYS A 648 -20.92 29.07 -13.44
C LYS A 648 -19.81 29.58 -14.35
N GLU A 649 -20.11 29.89 -15.61
CA GLU A 649 -19.15 30.52 -16.51
C GLU A 649 -18.67 31.88 -15.98
N ARG A 650 -19.57 32.70 -15.41
CA ARG A 650 -19.19 33.96 -14.75
C ARG A 650 -18.33 33.75 -13.51
N GLU A 651 -18.61 32.74 -12.70
CA GLU A 651 -17.82 32.40 -11.52
C GLU A 651 -16.40 31.98 -11.92
N VAL A 652 -16.28 31.14 -12.94
CA VAL A 652 -14.99 30.72 -13.52
C VAL A 652 -14.22 31.93 -14.03
N LYS A 653 -14.86 32.81 -14.79
CA LYS A 653 -14.23 34.03 -15.30
C LYS A 653 -13.75 34.95 -14.17
N SER A 654 -14.56 35.14 -13.13
CA SER A 654 -14.15 35.92 -11.95
C SER A 654 -12.95 35.30 -11.22
N MET A 655 -12.88 33.97 -11.12
CA MET A 655 -11.74 33.28 -10.53
C MET A 655 -10.48 33.42 -11.38
N GLN A 656 -10.61 33.34 -12.71
CA GLN A 656 -9.50 33.59 -13.63
C GLN A 656 -8.96 35.02 -13.49
N ASP A 657 -9.84 36.03 -13.43
CA ASP A 657 -9.44 37.43 -13.23
C ASP A 657 -8.73 37.63 -11.88
N LYS A 658 -9.20 36.98 -10.80
CA LYS A 658 -8.53 37.00 -9.49
C LYS A 658 -7.15 36.38 -9.53
N ILE A 659 -6.98 35.26 -10.24
CA ILE A 659 -5.67 34.60 -10.41
C ILE A 659 -4.72 35.51 -11.19
N GLU A 660 -5.20 36.14 -12.27
CA GLU A 660 -4.38 37.06 -13.06
C GLU A 660 -3.93 38.28 -12.25
N ASN A 661 -4.83 38.85 -11.44
CA ASN A 661 -4.50 39.96 -10.55
C ASN A 661 -3.48 39.56 -9.48
N LYS A 662 -3.66 38.41 -8.81
CA LYS A 662 -2.68 37.90 -7.84
C LYS A 662 -1.32 37.64 -8.48
N LYS A 663 -1.29 37.14 -9.72
CA LYS A 663 -0.05 36.93 -10.46
C LYS A 663 0.67 38.26 -10.73
N LYS A 664 -0.07 39.32 -11.04
CA LYS A 664 0.48 40.68 -11.18
C LYS A 664 1.01 41.22 -9.85
N GLU A 665 0.26 41.05 -8.76
CA GLU A 665 0.68 41.45 -7.41
C GLU A 665 2.00 40.77 -6.98
N ILE A 666 2.08 39.45 -7.11
CA ILE A 666 3.30 38.68 -6.79
C ILE A 666 4.48 39.17 -7.63
N ASN A 667 4.27 39.44 -8.92
CA ASN A 667 5.34 39.94 -9.79
C ASN A 667 5.86 41.32 -9.33
N VAL A 668 4.99 42.21 -8.88
CA VAL A 668 5.39 43.51 -8.31
C VAL A 668 6.13 43.31 -6.99
N GLU A 669 5.65 42.44 -6.11
CA GLU A 669 6.31 42.14 -4.83
C GLU A 669 7.73 41.58 -5.03
N VAL A 670 7.89 40.63 -5.95
CA VAL A 670 9.21 40.09 -6.31
C VAL A 670 10.14 41.17 -6.86
N GLN A 671 9.62 42.10 -7.67
CA GLN A 671 10.40 43.24 -8.16
C GLN A 671 10.82 44.19 -7.04
N CYS A 672 9.95 44.46 -6.06
CA CYS A 672 10.29 45.27 -4.88
C CYS A 672 11.36 44.58 -4.03
N GLN A 673 11.20 43.29 -3.71
CA GLN A 673 12.20 42.53 -2.95
C GLN A 673 13.56 42.50 -3.67
N MET A 674 13.57 42.34 -4.98
CA MET A 674 14.80 42.39 -5.77
C MET A 674 15.44 43.79 -5.71
N ALA A 675 14.64 44.85 -5.75
CA ALA A 675 15.13 46.22 -5.63
C ALA A 675 15.74 46.48 -4.24
N ASP A 676 15.13 45.98 -3.17
CA ASP A 676 15.65 46.11 -1.80
C ASP A 676 17.00 45.38 -1.65
N ILE A 677 17.09 44.13 -2.13
CA ILE A 677 18.35 43.37 -2.12
C ILE A 677 19.44 44.09 -2.95
N CYS A 678 19.08 44.60 -4.14
CA CYS A 678 20.01 45.37 -4.95
C CYS A 678 20.48 46.65 -4.24
N TYR A 679 19.58 47.33 -3.52
CA TYR A 679 19.91 48.52 -2.74
C TYR A 679 20.89 48.20 -1.60
N ASP A 680 20.63 47.13 -0.85
CA ASP A 680 21.52 46.67 0.23
C ASP A 680 22.92 46.33 -0.29
N ILE A 681 23.02 45.61 -1.41
CA ILE A 681 24.30 45.31 -2.06
C ILE A 681 25.02 46.60 -2.48
N ILE A 682 24.30 47.58 -3.03
CA ILE A 682 24.88 48.88 -3.41
C ILE A 682 25.40 49.62 -2.18
N MET A 683 24.66 49.60 -1.08
CA MET A 683 25.08 50.18 0.20
C MET A 683 26.35 49.51 0.73
N GLU A 684 26.41 48.19 0.73
CA GLU A 684 27.60 47.43 1.13
C GLU A 684 28.80 47.73 0.23
N ILE A 685 28.61 47.73 -1.09
CA ILE A 685 29.66 48.11 -2.05
C ILE A 685 30.16 49.54 -1.77
N THR A 686 29.26 50.46 -1.47
CA THR A 686 29.61 51.86 -1.17
C THR A 686 30.41 51.96 0.13
N ALA A 687 30.00 51.24 1.18
CA ALA A 687 30.73 51.17 2.45
C ALA A 687 32.12 50.54 2.27
N LEU A 688 32.22 49.45 1.50
CA LEU A 688 33.48 48.79 1.18
C LEU A 688 34.41 49.71 0.37
N ARG A 689 33.88 50.47 -0.59
CA ARG A 689 34.65 51.48 -1.34
C ARG A 689 35.20 52.58 -0.42
N SER A 690 34.39 53.07 0.53
CA SER A 690 34.85 54.06 1.52
C SER A 690 35.95 53.50 2.41
N LYS A 691 35.78 52.28 2.94
CA LYS A 691 36.81 51.61 3.74
C LYS A 691 38.09 51.37 2.95
N LEU A 692 37.98 50.99 1.67
CA LEU A 692 39.13 50.84 0.79
C LEU A 692 39.87 52.18 0.64
N THR A 693 39.14 53.28 0.43
CA THR A 693 39.75 54.62 0.32
C THR A 693 40.49 55.04 1.59
N GLU A 694 39.91 54.78 2.77
CA GLU A 694 40.55 55.05 4.08
C GLU A 694 41.82 54.20 4.28
N VAL A 695 41.76 52.91 3.91
CA VAL A 695 42.94 52.02 3.97
C VAL A 695 44.02 52.45 2.97
N THR A 696 43.66 52.90 1.77
CA THR A 696 44.65 53.41 0.81
C THR A 696 45.30 54.71 1.31
N GLU A 697 44.52 55.62 1.91
CA GLU A 697 45.04 56.87 2.45
C GLU A 697 45.97 56.65 3.66
N SER A 698 45.57 55.77 4.59
CA SER A 698 46.42 55.38 5.72
C SER A 698 47.72 54.70 5.27
N LYS A 699 47.67 53.85 4.23
CA LYS A 699 48.87 53.27 3.61
C LYS A 699 49.77 54.36 3.03
N GLU A 700 49.22 55.30 2.26
CA GLU A 700 50.02 56.40 1.69
C GLU A 700 50.67 57.26 2.78
N ASN A 701 49.97 57.51 3.88
CA ASN A 701 50.51 58.26 5.01
C ASN A 701 51.64 57.49 5.71
N LEU A 702 51.48 56.19 5.94
CA LEU A 702 52.53 55.33 6.51
C LEU A 702 53.75 55.25 5.59
N GLU A 703 53.56 55.13 4.27
CA GLU A 703 54.66 55.17 3.31
C GLU A 703 55.41 56.51 3.34
N LYS A 704 54.70 57.64 3.48
CA LYS A 704 55.33 58.97 3.65
C LYS A 704 56.14 59.04 4.95
N GLU A 705 55.60 58.55 6.07
CA GLU A 705 56.33 58.50 7.35
C GLU A 705 57.58 57.62 7.29
N LEU A 706 57.47 56.44 6.68
CA LEU A 706 58.60 55.51 6.55
C LEU A 706 59.70 56.12 5.66
N ARG A 707 59.32 56.74 4.53
CA ARG A 707 60.26 57.50 3.69
C ARG A 707 60.91 58.64 4.46
N HIS A 708 60.19 59.31 5.37
CA HIS A 708 60.75 60.37 6.20
C HIS A 708 61.74 59.81 7.25
N LYS A 709 61.40 58.71 7.94
CA LYS A 709 62.29 58.03 8.89
C LYS A 709 63.58 57.54 8.22
N VAL A 710 63.48 56.87 7.08
CA VAL A 710 64.66 56.40 6.32
C VAL A 710 65.54 57.58 5.88
N LYS A 711 64.94 58.68 5.42
CA LYS A 711 65.71 59.91 5.12
C LYS A 711 66.43 60.44 6.36
N LYS A 712 65.79 60.44 7.52
CA LYS A 712 66.38 60.89 8.77
C LYS A 712 67.54 59.99 9.21
N GLU A 713 67.33 58.68 9.27
CA GLU A 713 68.38 57.70 9.60
C GLU A 713 69.57 57.78 8.65
N PHE A 714 69.32 57.99 7.35
CA PHE A 714 70.39 58.20 6.37
C PHE A 714 71.17 59.51 6.62
N ILE A 715 70.48 60.61 6.94
CA ILE A 715 71.13 61.89 7.29
C ILE A 715 71.95 61.74 8.57
N ASP A 716 71.40 61.07 9.59
CA ASP A 716 72.09 60.82 10.86
C ASP A 716 73.36 59.97 10.62
N LEU A 717 73.26 58.88 9.85
CA LEU A 717 74.39 58.04 9.47
C LEU A 717 75.47 58.80 8.67
N VAL A 718 75.07 59.62 7.70
CA VAL A 718 76.02 60.45 6.93
C VAL A 718 76.71 61.45 7.83
N THR A 719 75.97 62.05 8.77
CA THR A 719 76.51 62.99 9.75
C THR A 719 77.52 62.30 10.68
N ASP A 720 77.18 61.12 11.19
CA ASP A 720 78.07 60.29 12.01
C ASP A 720 79.32 59.86 11.24
N LEU A 721 79.17 59.44 9.97
CA LEU A 721 80.30 59.10 9.10
C LEU A 721 81.21 60.30 8.87
N VAL A 722 80.65 61.48 8.65
CA VAL A 722 81.41 62.74 8.53
C VAL A 722 82.13 63.04 9.84
N ASN A 723 81.48 62.88 11.00
CA ASN A 723 82.10 63.09 12.31
C ASN A 723 83.22 62.10 12.61
N VAL A 724 83.05 60.82 12.25
CA VAL A 724 84.11 59.80 12.38
C VAL A 724 85.26 60.12 11.42
N ASN A 725 84.96 60.56 10.19
CA ASN A 725 85.99 60.90 9.22
C ASN A 725 86.75 62.18 9.61
N THR A 726 86.08 63.19 10.17
CA THR A 726 86.75 64.38 10.74
C THR A 726 87.58 64.01 11.97
N SER A 727 87.09 63.11 12.83
CA SER A 727 87.87 62.58 13.97
C SER A 727 89.10 61.79 13.51
N LEU A 728 88.96 60.87 12.56
CA LEU A 728 90.08 60.14 11.95
C LEU A 728 91.07 61.08 11.26
N LYS A 729 90.57 62.11 10.56
CA LYS A 729 91.42 63.15 9.97
C LYS A 729 92.18 63.91 11.05
N SER A 730 91.53 64.29 12.15
CA SER A 730 92.20 64.96 13.28
C SER A 730 93.24 64.07 13.96
N GLN A 731 92.99 62.76 14.07
CA GLN A 731 93.98 61.80 14.57
C GLN A 731 95.15 61.65 13.59
N LEU A 732 94.89 61.57 12.29
CA LEU A 732 95.94 61.53 11.26
C LEU A 732 96.77 62.82 11.22
N ASP A 733 96.14 63.98 11.43
CA ASP A 733 96.82 65.27 11.49
C ASP A 733 97.70 65.41 12.75
N LEU A 734 97.46 64.65 13.83
CA LEU A 734 98.35 64.54 15.00
C LEU A 734 99.57 63.63 14.76
N PHE A 735 99.57 62.81 13.70
CA PHE A 735 100.70 61.98 13.27
C PHE A 735 101.54 62.65 12.16
N LYS A 736 101.21 63.89 11.79
CA LYS A 736 102.03 64.80 10.97
C LYS A 736 102.67 65.85 11.85
#